data_AF-A0A930W243-F1
#
_entry.id   AF-A0A930W243-F1
#
_cell.length_a   1.000
_cell.length_b   1.000
_cell.length_c   1.000
_cell.angle_alpha   90.00
_cell.angle_beta   90.00
_cell.angle_gamma   90.00
#
_symmetry.space_group_name_H-M   'P 1'
#
loop_
_entity.id
_entity.type
_entity.pdbx_description
1 polymer ?
#
loop_
_entity_poly.entity_id
_entity_poly.type
_entity_poly.pdbx_seq_one_letter_code
_entity_poly.pdbx_strand_id
1 'polypeptide(L)'
;TELYVNSATGADTNDGSSAAQAFKTIEKAVTAANASPSVTAIHVQGDFTLSSRQTLTNVTLNFSGDTNIKAVNGAGFDLKGTSKVNASGATVTFDAPNDGYTFRLYDSAEINDGHFVFKYGNNGFAFHMPAGSNGALKGSSRGALSMDITNGMFMNNSQGNIIENAKIDQRYTGSKWQLYEWNGFKLVNSDLSATRLPFYFKSPFSMDNSTFTIDANGVNWQTGLAIPSDATPGEILITNNSKLTVKNANGHWRSKGITIGHSGVTFRVNNGSVVDASSDTNGGLNVNAGTAIFEDGGTFHGQDNSGAQAGAQAGAHLIFKGDSLFDTLAGEEQDNGLGQSTGGYVVMGGTHRVKYDDTYQSGKAIPTTDADHGNEKLMLFTLTDTSKTELTAKPLTGGDYTYKVKNASADGKKHVWMPFAKVSVTLNNNNATFADGTRADKNTVVMRGNKIDDATPEKSGYDNVTSGTFADPTDPNGITFLGWFYKDSNNVEKPFSADAAIDTDTTVYAKWDAHTIVYDNGNGVTYTQNIKATEASGALQSYDDVVANKPEFKVPGKTFTGWTVTHEDGSVYDVAGKLFQANDSVTFGSQEKVLHAKANYTQDEYTVRFSANGGTFADASVFKQHPELFDISTDELGGEVATVKQKALYDQKLSALLDKTIREQLSPDGIATRMGFIPGDRLMWYDTPLFNTGGYNFKDHTSWFWTTPGADPAIQKDMTFYLKWTEDPTVQKVEATLDLPSDLYGLSQADSPNPFMVDADGYKTFSLTGLINMKSVQEKMQEIENLYPNDAAHPENIKLSGTQCTFKAELTLPDGVTVPENASASVEGLGDKFEVKETKVEGQKVTVTFALKGGDIHNYAELKAAVDSMGDANGDVKATVDGFKLDPDKVSNGDELTAVGKVSGTFTSFAQNPAGTTKFFNFTWNGKQRDEGRSILSTDQAAIEQTIVARKAEHKDVKTDMLINGDTTSDHVYEAKKGDTLKFTAQLDATPIQDQMKAIEQKYNIDPSRYDQISIHDLGPQCTFTTTFTVPDAMAGYLTDNVADYKLTGTNAFDVTNAVLSNGGKTVTLTMTLKSGYTNYAELRKAIIDETQPKLELELPAYKVPESAATDTNYSVSGTVSGTFLAHVNLGNHQKDFAFTWSGVQDPAGKDSV
;
A
#
# COMPACT_ATOMS: atom_id res chain seq x y z
N THR A 1 -64.14 -52.01 29.78
CA THR A 1 -64.41 -53.00 28.71
C THR A 1 -63.52 -52.69 27.53
N GLU A 2 -63.00 -53.71 26.86
CA GLU A 2 -62.10 -53.54 25.70
C GLU A 2 -62.73 -54.18 24.46
N LEU A 3 -62.46 -53.61 23.28
CA LEU A 3 -62.90 -54.15 22.01
C LEU A 3 -61.69 -54.53 21.14
N TYR A 4 -61.85 -55.55 20.30
CA TYR A 4 -60.81 -56.05 19.40
C TYR A 4 -61.25 -55.92 17.94
N VAL A 5 -60.33 -55.52 17.07
CA VAL A 5 -60.54 -55.33 15.62
C VAL A 5 -59.41 -56.01 14.85
N ASN A 6 -59.76 -56.90 13.91
CA ASN A 6 -58.79 -57.56 13.05
C ASN A 6 -59.35 -57.72 11.63
N SER A 7 -58.70 -57.13 10.62
CA SER A 7 -59.22 -57.15 9.25
C SER A 7 -59.14 -58.52 8.56
N ALA A 8 -58.21 -59.38 8.99
CA ALA A 8 -57.98 -60.69 8.41
C ALA A 8 -58.89 -61.77 9.03
N THR A 9 -59.05 -61.77 10.36
CA THR A 9 -59.77 -62.82 11.10
C THR A 9 -61.11 -62.38 11.70
N GLY A 10 -61.41 -61.08 11.72
CA GLY A 10 -62.63 -60.53 12.32
C GLY A 10 -63.87 -60.60 11.43
N ALA A 11 -65.05 -60.43 12.04
CA ALA A 11 -66.34 -60.31 11.37
C ALA A 11 -67.21 -59.24 12.06
N ASP A 12 -67.89 -58.37 11.29
CA ASP A 12 -68.72 -57.28 11.86
C ASP A 12 -70.04 -57.76 12.48
N THR A 13 -70.31 -59.07 12.42
CA THR A 13 -71.36 -59.75 13.18
C THR A 13 -70.91 -60.17 14.59
N ASN A 14 -69.61 -60.11 14.90
CA ASN A 14 -69.09 -60.42 16.23
C ASN A 14 -69.38 -59.28 17.22
N ASP A 15 -69.12 -59.50 18.51
CA ASP A 15 -69.36 -58.52 19.58
C ASP A 15 -68.11 -57.72 20.00
N GLY A 16 -66.93 -58.07 19.49
CA GLY A 16 -65.67 -57.39 19.78
C GLY A 16 -65.06 -57.71 21.14
N SER A 17 -65.66 -58.59 21.95
CA SER A 17 -65.29 -58.81 23.36
C SER A 17 -63.91 -59.47 23.58
N SER A 18 -63.34 -60.08 22.53
CA SER A 18 -62.03 -60.74 22.56
C SER A 18 -61.42 -60.80 21.17
N ALA A 19 -60.13 -61.13 21.07
CA ALA A 19 -59.46 -61.32 19.78
C ALA A 19 -60.15 -62.37 18.87
N ALA A 20 -60.74 -63.42 19.45
CA ALA A 20 -61.49 -64.44 18.71
C ALA A 20 -62.88 -63.97 18.25
N GLN A 21 -63.40 -62.89 18.86
CA GLN A 21 -64.67 -62.25 18.52
C GLN A 21 -64.42 -60.83 17.96
N ALA A 22 -63.27 -60.58 17.33
CA ALA A 22 -62.92 -59.25 16.84
C ALA A 22 -63.87 -58.77 15.72
N PHE A 23 -64.13 -57.46 15.68
CA PHE A 23 -64.78 -56.80 14.54
C PHE A 23 -63.86 -56.84 13.31
N LYS A 24 -64.45 -56.76 12.10
CA LYS A 24 -63.70 -56.70 10.84
C LYS A 24 -63.29 -55.27 10.50
N THR A 25 -64.11 -54.29 10.85
CA THR A 25 -63.89 -52.87 10.52
C THR A 25 -63.70 -52.00 11.77
N ILE A 26 -62.89 -50.94 11.63
CA ILE A 26 -62.67 -49.96 12.70
C ILE A 26 -63.99 -49.19 12.97
N GLU A 27 -64.75 -48.86 11.94
CA GLU A 27 -66.01 -48.12 12.03
C GLU A 27 -67.06 -48.84 12.89
N LYS A 28 -67.13 -50.18 12.77
CA LYS A 28 -68.04 -50.97 13.59
C LYS A 28 -67.63 -50.95 15.07
N ALA A 29 -66.34 -51.09 15.35
CA ALA A 29 -65.80 -51.04 16.71
C ALA A 29 -65.97 -49.66 17.36
N VAL A 30 -65.75 -48.58 16.62
CA VAL A 30 -65.98 -47.20 17.09
C VAL A 30 -67.46 -46.98 17.41
N THR A 31 -68.37 -47.47 16.55
CA THR A 31 -69.82 -47.40 16.80
C THR A 31 -70.20 -48.15 18.09
N ALA A 32 -69.65 -49.34 18.30
CA ALA A 32 -69.89 -50.14 19.51
C ALA A 32 -69.32 -49.47 20.77
N ALA A 33 -68.12 -48.89 20.68
CA ALA A 33 -67.51 -48.13 21.78
C ALA A 33 -68.36 -46.92 22.18
N ASN A 34 -68.82 -46.13 21.20
CA ASN A 34 -69.64 -44.94 21.46
C ASN A 34 -71.04 -45.28 22.00
N ALA A 35 -71.57 -46.47 21.75
CA ALA A 35 -72.83 -46.94 22.33
C ALA A 35 -72.70 -47.41 23.78
N SER A 36 -71.49 -47.64 24.28
CA SER A 36 -71.23 -48.19 25.63
C SER A 36 -70.16 -47.38 26.38
N PRO A 37 -70.54 -46.52 27.33
CA PRO A 37 -69.60 -45.72 28.12
C PRO A 37 -68.57 -46.52 28.94
N SER A 38 -68.79 -47.84 29.10
CA SER A 38 -67.86 -48.74 29.79
C SER A 38 -66.65 -49.14 28.96
N VAL A 39 -66.65 -48.88 27.65
CA VAL A 39 -65.55 -49.21 26.75
C VAL A 39 -64.43 -48.19 26.91
N THR A 40 -63.23 -48.66 27.20
CA THR A 40 -62.05 -47.82 27.48
C THR A 40 -60.96 -47.96 26.42
N ALA A 41 -60.95 -49.06 25.66
CA ALA A 41 -59.94 -49.31 24.64
C ALA A 41 -60.48 -50.10 23.43
N ILE A 42 -59.90 -49.85 22.26
CA ILE A 42 -60.08 -50.61 21.02
C ILE A 42 -58.69 -51.05 20.57
N HIS A 43 -58.44 -52.37 20.54
CA HIS A 43 -57.21 -52.98 20.04
C HIS A 43 -57.34 -53.27 18.55
N VAL A 44 -56.42 -52.76 17.73
CA VAL A 44 -56.46 -52.82 16.27
C VAL A 44 -55.23 -53.56 15.74
N GLN A 45 -55.45 -54.42 14.74
CA GLN A 45 -54.39 -55.10 14.00
C GLN A 45 -54.82 -55.45 12.57
N GLY A 46 -53.96 -55.23 11.58
CA GLY A 46 -54.17 -55.63 10.19
C GLY A 46 -54.30 -54.46 9.20
N ASP A 47 -54.71 -54.75 7.97
CA ASP A 47 -54.87 -53.76 6.90
C ASP A 47 -56.32 -53.30 6.76
N PHE A 48 -56.57 -51.99 6.80
CA PHE A 48 -57.91 -51.41 6.79
C PHE A 48 -58.08 -50.36 5.69
N THR A 49 -59.32 -50.22 5.22
CA THR A 49 -59.77 -49.04 4.48
C THR A 49 -60.74 -48.26 5.35
N LEU A 50 -60.41 -47.00 5.67
CA LEU A 50 -61.26 -46.13 6.46
C LEU A 50 -62.19 -45.34 5.54
N SER A 51 -63.48 -45.64 5.61
CA SER A 51 -64.51 -45.14 4.68
C SER A 51 -65.17 -43.83 5.11
N SER A 52 -65.12 -43.52 6.41
CA SER A 52 -65.71 -42.30 6.96
C SER A 52 -64.93 -41.81 8.19
N ARG A 53 -65.17 -40.56 8.59
CA ARG A 53 -64.53 -39.98 9.78
C ARG A 53 -65.09 -40.58 11.05
N GLN A 54 -64.19 -41.05 11.92
CA GLN A 54 -64.51 -41.67 13.20
C GLN A 54 -64.32 -40.68 14.35
N THR A 55 -65.21 -40.70 15.34
CA THR A 55 -65.07 -39.90 16.56
C THR A 55 -64.90 -40.82 17.76
N LEU A 56 -63.84 -40.62 18.53
CA LEU A 56 -63.55 -41.30 19.79
C LEU A 56 -63.69 -40.30 20.95
N THR A 57 -64.40 -40.69 22.00
CA THR A 57 -64.57 -39.87 23.21
C THR A 57 -64.19 -40.68 24.44
N ASN A 58 -63.10 -40.31 25.13
CA ASN A 58 -62.53 -41.02 26.28
C ASN A 58 -62.15 -42.49 26.00
N VAL A 59 -61.77 -42.83 24.77
CA VAL A 59 -61.39 -44.20 24.36
C VAL A 59 -59.95 -44.23 23.85
N THR A 60 -59.20 -45.27 24.23
CA THR A 60 -57.84 -45.52 23.72
C THR A 60 -57.89 -46.39 22.46
N LEU A 61 -57.33 -45.91 21.36
CA LEU A 61 -57.08 -46.69 20.15
C LEU A 61 -55.67 -47.29 20.22
N ASN A 62 -55.57 -48.59 20.42
CA ASN A 62 -54.30 -49.29 20.62
C ASN A 62 -53.96 -50.18 19.41
N PHE A 63 -52.92 -49.82 18.66
CA PHE A 63 -52.39 -50.62 17.57
C PHE A 63 -51.42 -51.65 18.16
N SER A 64 -51.87 -52.90 18.20
CA SER A 64 -51.15 -54.01 18.86
C SER A 64 -50.12 -54.71 17.95
N GLY A 65 -50.01 -54.27 16.70
CA GLY A 65 -49.05 -54.73 15.70
C GLY A 65 -49.09 -53.85 14.45
N ASP A 66 -48.18 -54.10 13.52
CA ASP A 66 -48.07 -53.31 12.28
C ASP A 66 -49.42 -53.25 11.54
N THR A 67 -49.81 -52.04 11.16
CA THR A 67 -51.16 -51.73 10.67
C THR A 67 -51.08 -50.73 9.52
N ASN A 68 -51.69 -51.06 8.38
CA ASN A 68 -51.83 -50.13 7.25
C ASN A 68 -53.29 -49.66 7.15
N ILE A 69 -53.49 -48.34 7.12
CA ILE A 69 -54.81 -47.73 6.99
C ILE A 69 -54.82 -46.88 5.73
N LYS A 70 -55.64 -47.28 4.76
CA LYS A 70 -55.96 -46.48 3.59
C LYS A 70 -57.21 -45.65 3.86
N ALA A 71 -57.08 -44.33 3.99
CA ALA A 71 -58.22 -43.45 4.20
C ALA A 71 -58.84 -43.03 2.86
N VAL A 72 -60.17 -42.87 2.79
CA VAL A 72 -60.82 -42.14 1.69
C VAL A 72 -60.91 -40.64 2.01
N ASN A 73 -61.29 -39.81 1.04
CA ASN A 73 -61.31 -38.36 1.25
C ASN A 73 -62.27 -37.97 2.39
N GLY A 74 -61.79 -37.16 3.34
CA GLY A 74 -62.53 -36.76 4.54
C GLY A 74 -62.48 -37.75 5.71
N ALA A 75 -62.03 -39.00 5.51
CA ALA A 75 -61.86 -39.97 6.59
C ALA A 75 -60.68 -39.62 7.52
N GLY A 76 -60.70 -40.16 8.74
CA GLY A 76 -59.75 -39.87 9.81
C GLY A 76 -60.38 -40.03 11.19
N PHE A 77 -59.72 -39.53 12.22
CA PHE A 77 -60.13 -39.68 13.61
C PHE A 77 -60.27 -38.32 14.30
N ASP A 78 -61.38 -38.08 14.97
CA ASP A 78 -61.59 -36.99 15.90
C ASP A 78 -61.47 -37.54 17.33
N LEU A 79 -60.46 -37.08 18.05
CA LEU A 79 -60.14 -37.50 19.41
C LEU A 79 -60.64 -36.42 20.39
N LYS A 80 -61.59 -36.81 21.24
CA LYS A 80 -62.24 -35.95 22.23
C LYS A 80 -62.06 -36.49 23.64
N GLY A 81 -62.23 -35.61 24.62
CA GLY A 81 -62.01 -35.87 26.04
C GLY A 81 -60.58 -36.34 26.31
N THR A 82 -60.43 -37.47 26.99
CA THR A 82 -59.14 -38.09 27.33
C THR A 82 -58.75 -39.22 26.38
N SER A 83 -59.27 -39.22 25.15
CA SER A 83 -58.97 -40.26 24.16
C SER A 83 -57.47 -40.32 23.86
N LYS A 84 -56.97 -41.53 23.62
CA LYS A 84 -55.55 -41.78 23.35
C LYS A 84 -55.35 -42.60 22.10
N VAL A 85 -54.20 -42.46 21.46
CA VAL A 85 -53.73 -43.37 20.40
C VAL A 85 -52.37 -43.91 20.80
N ASN A 86 -52.20 -45.23 20.78
CA ASN A 86 -50.95 -45.90 21.11
C ASN A 86 -50.62 -46.93 20.04
N ALA A 87 -49.34 -47.07 19.73
CA ALA A 87 -48.77 -48.06 18.82
C ALA A 87 -47.41 -48.55 19.32
N SER A 88 -47.23 -48.66 20.64
CA SER A 88 -45.97 -49.09 21.25
C SER A 88 -45.48 -50.42 20.66
N GLY A 89 -44.29 -50.39 20.05
CA GLY A 89 -43.70 -51.56 19.38
C GLY A 89 -44.23 -51.87 17.97
N ALA A 90 -45.11 -51.03 17.41
CA ALA A 90 -45.70 -51.21 16.08
C ALA A 90 -45.49 -50.00 15.16
N THR A 91 -45.51 -50.26 13.85
CA THR A 91 -45.59 -49.22 12.81
C THR A 91 -47.01 -49.10 12.28
N VAL A 92 -47.58 -47.89 12.33
CA VAL A 92 -48.91 -47.58 11.78
C VAL A 92 -48.73 -46.68 10.57
N THR A 93 -49.06 -47.19 9.39
CA THR A 93 -48.97 -46.43 8.13
C THR A 93 -50.34 -45.94 7.70
N PHE A 94 -50.48 -44.63 7.55
CA PHE A 94 -51.65 -43.96 6.97
C PHE A 94 -51.35 -43.55 5.53
N ASP A 95 -52.03 -44.18 4.57
CA ASP A 95 -52.11 -43.75 3.17
C ASP A 95 -53.41 -42.96 3.00
N ALA A 96 -53.32 -41.62 3.01
CA ALA A 96 -54.47 -40.75 3.04
C ALA A 96 -54.49 -39.78 1.85
N PRO A 97 -55.66 -39.47 1.29
CA PRO A 97 -55.81 -38.54 0.18
C PRO A 97 -55.58 -37.10 0.62
N ASN A 98 -55.44 -36.22 -0.37
CA ASN A 98 -55.18 -34.81 -0.19
C ASN A 98 -56.36 -34.09 0.49
N ASP A 99 -56.06 -33.08 1.31
CA ASP A 99 -56.99 -32.08 1.89
C ASP A 99 -57.87 -32.53 3.09
N GLY A 100 -57.39 -33.44 3.94
CA GLY A 100 -58.06 -33.84 5.19
C GLY A 100 -57.13 -34.06 6.39
N TYR A 101 -57.72 -34.13 7.61
CA TYR A 101 -57.00 -34.34 8.88
C TYR A 101 -57.01 -35.80 9.31
N THR A 102 -55.88 -36.51 9.32
CA THR A 102 -55.85 -37.90 9.77
C THR A 102 -56.23 -38.02 11.25
N PHE A 103 -55.71 -37.14 12.11
CA PHE A 103 -56.17 -36.98 13.49
C PHE A 103 -56.56 -35.53 13.82
N ARG A 104 -57.62 -35.34 14.62
CA ARG A 104 -57.93 -34.04 15.25
C ARG A 104 -57.99 -34.21 16.76
N LEU A 105 -57.18 -33.43 17.48
CA LEU A 105 -57.05 -33.52 18.93
C LEU A 105 -57.73 -32.29 19.55
N TYR A 106 -58.90 -32.47 20.16
CA TYR A 106 -59.72 -31.36 20.67
C TYR A 106 -59.42 -31.02 22.13
N ASP A 107 -59.64 -31.96 23.04
CA ASP A 107 -59.57 -31.72 24.48
C ASP A 107 -58.18 -32.11 25.01
N SER A 108 -58.09 -32.89 26.08
CA SER A 108 -56.84 -33.49 26.58
C SER A 108 -56.50 -34.81 25.87
N ALA A 109 -56.77 -34.86 24.56
CA ALA A 109 -56.51 -36.05 23.76
C ALA A 109 -55.02 -36.19 23.47
N GLU A 110 -54.53 -37.44 23.44
CA GLU A 110 -53.11 -37.71 23.27
C GLU A 110 -52.83 -38.69 22.12
N ILE A 111 -51.72 -38.49 21.42
CA ILE A 111 -51.04 -39.56 20.69
C ILE A 111 -49.78 -39.91 21.49
N ASN A 112 -49.61 -41.19 21.82
CA ASN A 112 -48.53 -41.71 22.65
C ASN A 112 -47.55 -42.55 21.82
N ASP A 113 -46.82 -43.47 22.47
CA ASP A 113 -45.74 -44.28 21.89
C ASP A 113 -46.08 -44.98 20.57
N GLY A 114 -45.06 -45.19 19.74
CA GLY A 114 -45.15 -45.93 18.48
C GLY A 114 -44.51 -45.19 17.30
N HIS A 115 -44.51 -45.85 16.15
CA HIS A 115 -44.01 -45.29 14.90
C HIS A 115 -45.16 -45.05 13.92
N PHE A 116 -45.44 -43.80 13.61
CA PHE A 116 -46.54 -43.41 12.71
C PHE A 116 -45.99 -42.87 11.40
N VAL A 117 -46.41 -43.46 10.28
CA VAL A 117 -45.99 -43.06 8.94
C VAL A 117 -47.19 -42.49 8.20
N PHE A 118 -47.15 -41.20 7.85
CA PHE A 118 -48.21 -40.51 7.11
C PHE A 118 -47.75 -40.22 5.68
N LYS A 119 -48.47 -40.76 4.71
CA LYS A 119 -48.19 -40.57 3.29
C LYS A 119 -49.38 -39.87 2.63
N TYR A 120 -49.10 -38.71 2.06
CA TYR A 120 -50.07 -37.93 1.28
C TYR A 120 -49.59 -37.74 -0.15
N GLY A 121 -50.53 -37.61 -1.08
CA GLY A 121 -50.20 -37.38 -2.49
C GLY A 121 -49.69 -35.95 -2.77
N ASN A 122 -50.17 -34.95 -2.03
CA ASN A 122 -49.87 -33.55 -2.26
C ASN A 122 -49.95 -32.69 -0.99
N ASN A 123 -51.08 -32.65 -0.26
CA ASN A 123 -51.23 -31.72 0.87
C ASN A 123 -52.19 -32.29 1.92
N GLY A 124 -51.64 -33.03 2.89
CA GLY A 124 -52.43 -33.60 3.97
C GLY A 124 -52.06 -33.09 5.35
N PHE A 125 -52.90 -33.37 6.34
CA PHE A 125 -52.63 -33.03 7.73
C PHE A 125 -52.59 -34.31 8.56
N ALA A 126 -51.40 -34.69 9.04
CA ALA A 126 -51.21 -35.83 9.94
C ALA A 126 -52.06 -35.67 11.20
N PHE A 127 -51.99 -34.47 11.77
CA PHE A 127 -52.87 -34.10 12.87
C PHE A 127 -53.09 -32.59 12.93
N HIS A 128 -54.25 -32.22 13.47
CA HIS A 128 -54.63 -30.85 13.76
C HIS A 128 -55.09 -30.71 15.20
N MET A 129 -54.51 -29.74 15.89
CA MET A 129 -54.92 -29.34 17.22
C MET A 129 -55.65 -27.99 17.10
N PRO A 130 -57.00 -27.97 17.14
CA PRO A 130 -57.79 -26.78 16.88
C PRO A 130 -57.60 -25.66 17.92
N ALA A 131 -58.07 -24.46 17.62
CA ALA A 131 -58.05 -23.37 18.59
C ALA A 131 -58.82 -23.74 19.87
N GLY A 132 -58.25 -23.43 21.03
CA GLY A 132 -58.80 -23.78 22.34
C GLY A 132 -58.52 -25.22 22.80
N SER A 133 -57.75 -26.01 22.04
CA SER A 133 -57.34 -27.36 22.44
C SER A 133 -56.21 -27.37 23.47
N ASN A 134 -56.12 -28.48 24.23
CA ASN A 134 -55.02 -28.83 25.13
C ASN A 134 -54.52 -30.25 24.85
N GLY A 135 -54.42 -30.59 23.56
CA GLY A 135 -53.99 -31.89 23.08
C GLY A 135 -52.48 -32.08 23.22
N ALA A 136 -52.04 -33.34 23.20
CA ALA A 136 -50.62 -33.68 23.35
C ALA A 136 -50.15 -34.73 22.35
N LEU A 137 -48.90 -34.57 21.89
CA LEU A 137 -48.11 -35.67 21.35
C LEU A 137 -47.09 -36.02 22.42
N LYS A 138 -47.23 -37.19 23.04
CA LYS A 138 -46.52 -37.48 24.28
C LYS A 138 -45.99 -38.90 24.32
N GLY A 139 -44.71 -39.03 24.02
CA GLY A 139 -43.96 -40.28 24.21
C GLY A 139 -43.60 -40.54 25.68
N SER A 140 -43.36 -41.79 26.03
CA SER A 140 -42.88 -42.22 27.34
C SER A 140 -41.41 -41.84 27.60
N SER A 141 -40.61 -41.70 26.53
CA SER A 141 -39.22 -41.25 26.54
C SER A 141 -38.87 -40.61 25.19
N ARG A 142 -37.80 -39.80 25.11
CA ARG A 142 -37.45 -39.04 23.89
C ARG A 142 -37.38 -39.94 22.66
N GLY A 143 -38.27 -39.70 21.70
CA GLY A 143 -38.38 -40.48 20.46
C GLY A 143 -39.22 -41.74 20.54
N ALA A 144 -39.78 -42.09 21.71
CA ALA A 144 -40.71 -43.22 21.87
C ALA A 144 -41.98 -43.03 21.04
N LEU A 145 -42.40 -41.78 20.85
CA LEU A 145 -43.31 -41.39 19.79
C LEU A 145 -42.50 -40.89 18.60
N SER A 146 -42.60 -41.58 17.46
CA SER A 146 -41.92 -41.21 16.23
C SER A 146 -42.93 -41.05 15.08
N MET A 147 -42.74 -40.01 14.27
CA MET A 147 -43.64 -39.70 13.15
C MET A 147 -42.85 -39.31 11.90
N ASP A 148 -43.09 -40.03 10.80
CA ASP A 148 -42.64 -39.68 9.46
C ASP A 148 -43.82 -39.13 8.66
N ILE A 149 -43.76 -37.86 8.25
CA ILE A 149 -44.84 -37.18 7.53
C ILE A 149 -44.33 -36.76 6.15
N THR A 150 -44.86 -37.37 5.09
CA THR A 150 -44.49 -37.05 3.70
C THR A 150 -45.62 -36.34 2.97
N ASN A 151 -45.32 -35.16 2.41
CA ASN A 151 -46.28 -34.27 1.73
C ASN A 151 -47.50 -33.90 2.59
N GLY A 152 -47.31 -33.89 3.90
CA GLY A 152 -48.27 -33.41 4.85
C GLY A 152 -47.60 -32.68 6.00
N MET A 153 -48.41 -32.25 6.95
CA MET A 153 -47.96 -31.45 8.08
C MET A 153 -48.71 -31.76 9.36
N PHE A 154 -48.23 -31.19 10.47
CA PHE A 154 -49.08 -30.94 11.61
C PHE A 154 -49.46 -29.47 11.72
N MET A 155 -50.70 -29.22 12.15
CA MET A 155 -51.23 -27.89 12.32
C MET A 155 -51.62 -27.67 13.78
N ASN A 156 -51.04 -26.64 14.40
CA ASN A 156 -51.31 -26.30 15.78
C ASN A 156 -51.92 -24.89 15.89
N ASN A 157 -53.14 -24.82 16.41
CA ASN A 157 -53.88 -23.56 16.53
C ASN A 157 -54.13 -23.14 17.99
N SER A 158 -53.47 -23.77 18.98
CA SER A 158 -53.64 -23.47 20.40
C SER A 158 -52.32 -23.53 21.17
N GLN A 159 -52.13 -22.54 22.04
CA GLN A 159 -50.92 -22.34 22.84
C GLN A 159 -50.78 -23.35 23.99
N GLY A 160 -51.89 -23.97 24.40
CA GLY A 160 -51.93 -24.96 25.49
C GLY A 160 -51.39 -26.33 25.11
N ASN A 161 -51.12 -26.57 23.83
CA ASN A 161 -50.70 -27.86 23.33
C ASN A 161 -49.23 -28.15 23.62
N ILE A 162 -48.91 -29.44 23.74
CA ILE A 162 -47.57 -29.92 24.06
C ILE A 162 -47.12 -31.04 23.11
N ILE A 163 -45.86 -30.96 22.70
CA ILE A 163 -45.12 -32.04 22.06
C ILE A 163 -44.00 -32.41 23.01
N GLU A 164 -44.08 -33.60 23.57
CA GLU A 164 -43.17 -34.09 24.59
C GLU A 164 -42.62 -35.46 24.20
N ASN A 165 -41.31 -35.66 24.38
CA ASN A 165 -40.65 -36.94 24.15
C ASN A 165 -40.87 -37.51 22.72
N ALA A 166 -41.02 -36.65 21.72
CA ALA A 166 -41.36 -37.06 20.35
C ALA A 166 -40.20 -36.85 19.37
N LYS A 167 -40.15 -37.65 18.31
CA LYS A 167 -39.34 -37.43 17.12
C LYS A 167 -40.24 -37.28 15.90
N ILE A 168 -40.29 -36.10 15.31
CA ILE A 168 -41.16 -35.79 14.17
C ILE A 168 -40.29 -35.34 12.99
N ASP A 169 -40.44 -36.03 11.86
CA ASP A 169 -39.78 -35.67 10.62
C ASP A 169 -40.83 -35.41 9.54
N GLN A 170 -40.93 -34.13 9.16
CA GLN A 170 -41.88 -33.63 8.17
C GLN A 170 -41.13 -33.24 6.90
N ARG A 171 -41.49 -33.85 5.77
CA ARG A 171 -40.79 -33.66 4.49
C ARG A 171 -41.77 -33.41 3.36
N TYR A 172 -41.46 -32.42 2.53
CA TYR A 172 -42.19 -32.16 1.29
C TYR A 172 -41.35 -32.53 0.07
N THR A 173 -41.88 -33.40 -0.79
CA THR A 173 -41.16 -33.97 -1.95
C THR A 173 -41.52 -33.30 -3.29
N GLY A 174 -42.67 -32.61 -3.36
CA GLY A 174 -43.15 -31.91 -4.57
C GLY A 174 -42.56 -30.50 -4.77
N SER A 175 -43.07 -29.77 -5.77
CA SER A 175 -42.74 -28.35 -6.04
C SER A 175 -43.73 -27.36 -5.43
N LYS A 176 -44.87 -27.86 -4.93
CA LYS A 176 -45.81 -27.04 -4.15
C LYS A 176 -45.22 -26.76 -2.78
N TRP A 177 -45.46 -25.55 -2.32
CA TRP A 177 -45.26 -25.15 -0.93
C TRP A 177 -46.47 -24.33 -0.55
N GLN A 178 -46.91 -24.47 0.69
CA GLN A 178 -47.93 -23.61 1.27
C GLN A 178 -47.36 -23.02 2.54
N LEU A 179 -47.73 -21.77 2.80
CA LEU A 179 -47.36 -21.10 4.04
C LEU A 179 -48.20 -21.69 5.16
N TYR A 180 -47.53 -22.10 6.24
CA TYR A 180 -48.17 -22.78 7.35
C TYR A 180 -48.07 -21.96 8.63
N GLU A 181 -49.21 -21.74 9.26
CA GLU A 181 -49.35 -20.94 10.48
C GLU A 181 -49.46 -21.85 11.70
N TRP A 182 -48.60 -21.62 12.69
CA TRP A 182 -48.64 -22.25 14.00
C TRP A 182 -48.87 -21.20 15.09
N ASN A 183 -49.88 -21.45 15.92
CA ASN A 183 -50.27 -20.54 17.01
C ASN A 183 -49.78 -21.05 18.37
N GLY A 184 -48.46 -21.04 18.53
CA GLY A 184 -47.78 -21.32 19.80
C GLY A 184 -47.93 -22.74 20.34
N PHE A 185 -46.92 -23.33 20.97
CA PHE A 185 -47.02 -24.60 21.71
C PHE A 185 -45.74 -24.81 22.54
N LYS A 186 -45.71 -25.90 23.31
CA LYS A 186 -44.53 -26.31 24.07
C LYS A 186 -43.87 -27.52 23.40
N LEU A 187 -42.59 -27.39 23.04
CA LEU A 187 -41.75 -28.49 22.58
C LEU A 187 -40.79 -28.88 23.71
N VAL A 188 -40.93 -30.08 24.25
CA VAL A 188 -40.21 -30.53 25.44
C VAL A 188 -39.52 -31.85 25.17
N ASN A 189 -38.22 -31.93 25.43
CA ASN A 189 -37.40 -33.14 25.26
C ASN A 189 -37.66 -33.87 23.92
N SER A 190 -37.76 -33.13 22.82
CA SER A 190 -38.24 -33.62 21.53
C SER A 190 -37.35 -33.17 20.37
N ASP A 191 -37.42 -33.92 19.28
CA ASP A 191 -36.71 -33.64 18.02
C ASP A 191 -37.74 -33.42 16.90
N LEU A 192 -37.73 -32.21 16.33
CA LEU A 192 -38.61 -31.83 15.23
C LEU A 192 -37.77 -31.40 14.03
N SER A 193 -38.11 -31.89 12.86
CA SER A 193 -37.47 -31.50 11.60
C SER A 193 -38.52 -31.24 10.53
N ALA A 194 -38.34 -30.15 9.79
CA ALA A 194 -39.21 -29.73 8.71
C ALA A 194 -38.36 -29.39 7.48
N THR A 195 -38.52 -30.17 6.42
CA THR A 195 -37.72 -30.07 5.18
C THR A 195 -38.57 -29.54 4.03
N ARG A 196 -38.06 -28.51 3.36
CA ARG A 196 -38.71 -27.70 2.32
C ARG A 196 -39.99 -27.01 2.80
N LEU A 197 -39.95 -26.43 4.00
CA LEU A 197 -41.13 -25.88 4.68
C LEU A 197 -40.81 -24.59 5.45
N PRO A 198 -41.30 -23.42 5.00
CA PRO A 198 -41.24 -22.19 5.78
C PRO A 198 -42.42 -22.09 6.77
N PHE A 199 -42.21 -21.39 7.89
CA PHE A 199 -43.20 -21.24 8.97
C PHE A 199 -43.58 -19.79 9.26
N TYR A 200 -44.88 -19.58 9.49
CA TYR A 200 -45.40 -18.45 10.26
C TYR A 200 -45.66 -18.91 11.68
N PHE A 201 -44.90 -18.36 12.62
CA PHE A 201 -44.93 -18.82 14.00
C PHE A 201 -45.39 -17.70 14.92
N LYS A 202 -46.59 -17.83 15.45
CA LYS A 202 -47.16 -16.87 16.39
C LYS A 202 -46.81 -17.28 17.81
N SER A 203 -46.39 -16.31 18.61
CA SER A 203 -46.14 -16.44 20.05
C SER A 203 -47.42 -16.76 20.83
N PRO A 204 -47.29 -17.33 22.05
CA PRO A 204 -46.06 -17.79 22.71
C PRO A 204 -45.64 -19.19 22.27
N PHE A 205 -44.33 -19.44 22.22
CA PHE A 205 -43.74 -20.74 21.90
C PHE A 205 -42.57 -21.01 22.85
N SER A 206 -42.37 -22.27 23.26
CA SER A 206 -41.21 -22.62 24.08
C SER A 206 -40.56 -23.93 23.65
N MET A 207 -39.23 -23.94 23.57
CA MET A 207 -38.40 -25.14 23.45
C MET A 207 -37.63 -25.36 24.75
N ASP A 208 -37.76 -26.56 25.31
CA ASP A 208 -37.04 -27.02 26.49
C ASP A 208 -36.35 -28.35 26.19
N ASN A 209 -35.02 -28.40 26.29
CA ASN A 209 -34.18 -29.55 25.98
C ASN A 209 -34.53 -30.23 24.62
N SER A 210 -34.83 -29.42 23.61
CA SER A 210 -35.38 -29.89 22.33
C SER A 210 -34.59 -29.40 21.12
N THR A 211 -34.64 -30.14 20.03
CA THR A 211 -34.07 -29.71 18.74
C THR A 211 -35.20 -29.44 17.75
N PHE A 212 -35.13 -28.31 17.04
CA PHE A 212 -36.01 -27.99 15.94
C PHE A 212 -35.21 -27.49 14.75
N THR A 213 -35.26 -28.24 13.64
CA THR A 213 -34.66 -27.83 12.35
C THR A 213 -35.74 -27.45 11.36
N ILE A 214 -35.65 -26.23 10.83
CA ILE A 214 -36.43 -25.73 9.70
C ILE A 214 -35.47 -25.56 8.53
N ASP A 215 -35.61 -26.41 7.52
CA ASP A 215 -34.93 -26.28 6.24
C ASP A 215 -35.96 -25.82 5.19
N ALA A 216 -35.94 -24.54 4.84
CA ALA A 216 -36.79 -23.94 3.82
C ALA A 216 -36.12 -23.88 2.44
N ASN A 217 -34.97 -24.53 2.24
CA ASN A 217 -34.20 -24.44 1.00
C ASN A 217 -35.01 -24.90 -0.22
N GLY A 218 -34.87 -24.16 -1.32
CA GLY A 218 -35.56 -24.47 -2.59
C GLY A 218 -37.08 -24.21 -2.56
N VAL A 219 -37.56 -23.44 -1.58
CA VAL A 219 -38.93 -22.90 -1.51
C VAL A 219 -38.91 -21.42 -1.87
N ASN A 220 -39.75 -20.99 -2.81
CA ASN A 220 -39.80 -19.58 -3.24
C ASN A 220 -40.57 -18.68 -2.25
N TRP A 221 -40.02 -18.48 -1.04
CA TRP A 221 -40.61 -17.65 0.02
C TRP A 221 -39.60 -16.70 0.70
N GLN A 222 -40.12 -15.65 1.35
CA GLN A 222 -39.31 -14.54 1.85
C GLN A 222 -38.52 -14.84 3.13
N THR A 223 -38.98 -15.77 3.98
CA THR A 223 -38.34 -16.04 5.27
C THR A 223 -38.46 -17.52 5.63
N GLY A 224 -37.43 -18.12 6.21
CA GLY A 224 -37.50 -19.50 6.72
C GLY A 224 -38.46 -19.61 7.91
N LEU A 225 -38.26 -18.75 8.92
CA LEU A 225 -39.14 -18.60 10.08
C LEU A 225 -39.56 -17.13 10.27
N ALA A 226 -40.83 -16.83 10.06
CA ALA A 226 -41.36 -15.50 10.33
C ALA A 226 -42.31 -15.50 11.52
N ILE A 227 -42.13 -14.51 12.39
CA ILE A 227 -43.07 -14.15 13.45
C ILE A 227 -43.84 -12.94 12.94
N PRO A 228 -45.07 -13.12 12.47
CA PRO A 228 -45.78 -12.11 11.71
C PRO A 228 -46.26 -10.95 12.59
N SER A 229 -46.58 -9.81 11.98
CA SER A 229 -47.06 -8.60 12.66
C SER A 229 -48.45 -8.73 13.30
N ASP A 230 -49.15 -9.83 13.06
CA ASP A 230 -50.43 -10.20 13.69
C ASP A 230 -50.26 -11.28 14.78
N ALA A 231 -49.02 -11.59 15.18
CA ALA A 231 -48.74 -12.46 16.33
C ALA A 231 -49.32 -11.86 17.62
N THR A 232 -49.67 -12.71 18.59
CA THR A 232 -50.11 -12.24 19.90
C THR A 232 -48.90 -11.81 20.73
N PRO A 233 -48.93 -10.69 21.48
CA PRO A 233 -47.85 -10.34 22.41
C PRO A 233 -47.48 -11.52 23.33
N GLY A 234 -46.18 -11.76 23.51
CA GLY A 234 -45.72 -12.91 24.28
C GLY A 234 -44.26 -13.28 24.00
N GLU A 235 -43.84 -14.39 24.60
CA GLU A 235 -42.46 -14.85 24.52
C GLU A 235 -42.31 -16.05 23.59
N ILE A 236 -41.23 -16.03 22.82
CA ILE A 236 -40.68 -17.17 22.10
C ILE A 236 -39.40 -17.55 22.83
N LEU A 237 -39.45 -18.61 23.63
CA LEU A 237 -38.40 -19.02 24.56
C LEU A 237 -37.66 -20.25 24.06
N ILE A 238 -36.35 -20.14 23.85
CA ILE A 238 -35.47 -21.27 23.54
C ILE A 238 -34.54 -21.48 24.74
N THR A 239 -34.76 -22.55 25.51
CA THR A 239 -34.11 -22.75 26.81
C THR A 239 -33.61 -24.18 27.04
N ASN A 240 -32.80 -24.34 28.09
CA ASN A 240 -32.27 -25.59 28.61
C ASN A 240 -31.59 -26.46 27.53
N ASN A 241 -30.51 -25.94 26.94
CA ASN A 241 -29.73 -26.61 25.88
C ASN A 241 -30.57 -26.97 24.63
N SER A 242 -31.63 -26.21 24.35
CA SER A 242 -32.40 -26.37 23.12
C SER A 242 -31.62 -25.86 21.92
N LYS A 243 -31.88 -26.43 20.75
CA LYS A 243 -31.27 -26.02 19.49
C LYS A 243 -32.32 -25.74 18.42
N LEU A 244 -32.40 -24.49 17.95
CA LEU A 244 -33.20 -24.09 16.80
C LEU A 244 -32.28 -23.81 15.61
N THR A 245 -32.51 -24.48 14.49
CA THR A 245 -31.77 -24.24 13.25
C THR A 245 -32.73 -23.84 12.14
N VAL A 246 -32.49 -22.70 11.49
CA VAL A 246 -33.30 -22.18 10.38
C VAL A 246 -32.42 -21.92 9.17
N LYS A 247 -32.67 -22.64 8.08
CA LYS A 247 -31.97 -22.50 6.80
C LYS A 247 -32.93 -22.01 5.72
N ASN A 248 -32.56 -20.96 5.00
CA ASN A 248 -33.38 -20.43 3.91
C ASN A 248 -32.53 -19.90 2.74
N ALA A 249 -31.95 -20.81 1.97
CA ALA A 249 -31.32 -20.55 0.69
C ALA A 249 -32.38 -20.57 -0.43
N ASN A 250 -32.73 -19.39 -0.93
CA ASN A 250 -33.77 -19.19 -1.93
C ASN A 250 -33.41 -18.04 -2.89
N GLY A 251 -33.69 -18.21 -4.18
CA GLY A 251 -33.57 -17.16 -5.20
C GLY A 251 -34.51 -15.95 -5.06
N HIS A 252 -35.31 -15.85 -3.99
CA HIS A 252 -36.12 -14.66 -3.73
C HIS A 252 -35.23 -13.56 -3.13
N TRP A 253 -35.11 -12.41 -3.82
CA TRP A 253 -34.22 -11.31 -3.43
C TRP A 253 -34.39 -10.75 -2.00
N ARG A 254 -35.53 -10.99 -1.35
CA ARG A 254 -35.78 -10.64 0.06
C ARG A 254 -35.52 -11.75 1.07
N SER A 255 -34.99 -12.92 0.69
CA SER A 255 -34.85 -14.09 1.57
C SER A 255 -34.17 -13.73 2.90
N LYS A 256 -34.76 -14.13 4.03
CA LYS A 256 -34.26 -13.97 5.41
C LYS A 256 -34.23 -15.31 6.13
N GLY A 257 -33.35 -15.49 7.12
CA GLY A 257 -33.39 -16.66 8.00
C GLY A 257 -34.61 -16.62 8.93
N ILE A 258 -34.51 -15.79 9.98
CA ILE A 258 -35.56 -15.54 10.97
C ILE A 258 -36.00 -14.07 10.88
N THR A 259 -37.31 -13.81 11.01
CA THR A 259 -37.86 -12.45 11.06
C THR A 259 -38.82 -12.28 12.24
N ILE A 260 -38.63 -11.23 13.03
CA ILE A 260 -39.53 -10.81 14.12
C ILE A 260 -40.28 -9.55 13.68
N GLY A 261 -41.60 -9.67 13.50
CA GLY A 261 -42.44 -8.62 12.92
C GLY A 261 -43.41 -7.93 13.88
N HIS A 262 -43.42 -8.27 15.17
CA HIS A 262 -44.39 -7.75 16.14
C HIS A 262 -43.71 -7.14 17.38
N SER A 263 -44.05 -5.90 17.73
CA SER A 263 -43.41 -5.12 18.81
C SER A 263 -43.60 -5.71 20.21
N GLY A 264 -44.74 -6.34 20.47
CA GLY A 264 -45.02 -7.04 21.74
C GLY A 264 -44.40 -8.42 21.88
N VAL A 265 -43.53 -8.86 20.97
CA VAL A 265 -42.88 -10.18 21.03
C VAL A 265 -41.45 -10.07 21.55
N THR A 266 -41.11 -10.95 22.49
CA THR A 266 -39.72 -11.18 22.92
C THR A 266 -39.25 -12.55 22.44
N PHE A 267 -38.18 -12.59 21.66
CA PHE A 267 -37.48 -13.79 21.28
C PHE A 267 -36.28 -13.97 22.22
N ARG A 268 -36.34 -14.95 23.13
CA ARG A 268 -35.35 -15.14 24.19
C ARG A 268 -34.63 -16.47 24.03
N VAL A 269 -33.30 -16.44 24.10
CA VAL A 269 -32.43 -17.61 24.05
C VAL A 269 -31.55 -17.63 25.29
N ASN A 270 -31.62 -18.70 26.08
CA ASN A 270 -30.88 -18.80 27.33
C ASN A 270 -30.53 -20.24 27.73
N ASN A 271 -29.86 -20.39 28.88
CA ASN A 271 -29.52 -21.67 29.51
C ASN A 271 -28.78 -22.63 28.54
N GLY A 272 -27.73 -22.13 27.89
CA GLY A 272 -26.91 -22.92 26.96
C GLY A 272 -27.58 -23.26 25.61
N SER A 273 -28.72 -22.64 25.31
CA SER A 273 -29.44 -22.89 24.06
C SER A 273 -28.81 -22.19 22.86
N VAL A 274 -29.02 -22.76 21.67
CA VAL A 274 -28.38 -22.33 20.43
C VAL A 274 -29.42 -22.00 19.37
N VAL A 275 -29.24 -20.89 18.68
CA VAL A 275 -29.99 -20.53 17.47
C VAL A 275 -29.02 -20.36 16.30
N ASP A 276 -29.20 -21.18 15.27
CA ASP A 276 -28.49 -21.08 14.00
C ASP A 276 -29.45 -20.50 12.94
N ALA A 277 -29.08 -19.41 12.27
CA ALA A 277 -29.89 -18.82 11.19
C ALA A 277 -29.04 -18.44 9.96
N SER A 278 -29.39 -19.01 8.80
CA SER A 278 -28.66 -18.80 7.54
C SER A 278 -29.59 -18.52 6.35
N SER A 279 -29.20 -17.59 5.48
CA SER A 279 -29.92 -17.13 4.28
C SER A 279 -28.95 -16.67 3.20
N ASP A 280 -29.07 -17.19 1.98
CA ASP A 280 -28.13 -16.94 0.87
C ASP A 280 -28.16 -15.53 0.26
N THR A 281 -29.08 -14.65 0.69
CA THR A 281 -29.25 -13.32 0.08
C THR A 281 -29.30 -12.15 1.06
N ASN A 282 -29.98 -12.26 2.20
CA ASN A 282 -30.08 -11.14 3.13
C ASN A 282 -30.28 -11.63 4.57
N GLY A 283 -29.32 -11.39 5.47
CA GLY A 283 -29.46 -11.45 6.93
C GLY A 283 -29.97 -12.74 7.59
N GLY A 284 -29.30 -13.16 8.67
CA GLY A 284 -29.70 -14.32 9.47
C GLY A 284 -30.93 -14.02 10.33
N LEU A 285 -30.76 -13.19 11.36
CA LEU A 285 -31.82 -12.78 12.29
C LEU A 285 -32.23 -11.32 12.05
N ASN A 286 -33.50 -11.08 11.71
CA ASN A 286 -34.02 -9.74 11.43
C ASN A 286 -35.11 -9.37 12.44
N VAL A 287 -34.82 -8.42 13.32
CA VAL A 287 -35.78 -7.86 14.26
C VAL A 287 -36.39 -6.60 13.64
N ASN A 288 -37.49 -6.77 12.91
CA ASN A 288 -38.21 -5.65 12.28
C ASN A 288 -39.05 -4.89 13.31
N ALA A 289 -39.63 -5.61 14.28
CA ALA A 289 -40.28 -5.05 15.45
C ALA A 289 -40.14 -6.05 16.62
N GLY A 290 -40.02 -5.54 17.84
CA GLY A 290 -39.90 -6.35 19.05
C GLY A 290 -38.47 -6.46 19.56
N THR A 291 -38.20 -7.51 20.35
CA THR A 291 -36.92 -7.67 21.05
C THR A 291 -36.37 -9.08 20.90
N ALA A 292 -35.10 -9.21 20.49
CA ALA A 292 -34.33 -10.43 20.60
C ALA A 292 -33.34 -10.33 21.76
N ILE A 293 -33.32 -11.32 22.66
CA ILE A 293 -32.45 -11.36 23.84
C ILE A 293 -31.68 -12.67 23.88
N PHE A 294 -30.35 -12.58 23.96
CA PHE A 294 -29.45 -13.69 24.24
C PHE A 294 -28.81 -13.46 25.61
N GLU A 295 -29.01 -14.40 26.53
CA GLU A 295 -28.54 -14.30 27.92
C GLU A 295 -28.16 -15.66 28.50
N ASP A 296 -27.43 -15.70 29.61
CA ASP A 296 -27.17 -16.92 30.40
C ASP A 296 -26.74 -18.15 29.57
N GLY A 297 -25.76 -17.95 28.68
CA GLY A 297 -25.25 -19.00 27.78
C GLY A 297 -26.01 -19.17 26.47
N GLY A 298 -27.03 -18.35 26.20
CA GLY A 298 -27.71 -18.30 24.92
C GLY A 298 -26.75 -17.92 23.79
N THR A 299 -26.76 -18.71 22.72
CA THR A 299 -25.83 -18.59 21.60
C THR A 299 -26.58 -18.29 20.30
N PHE A 300 -26.07 -17.32 19.53
CA PHE A 300 -26.46 -17.09 18.15
C PHE A 300 -25.29 -17.40 17.21
N HIS A 301 -25.54 -18.24 16.21
CA HIS A 301 -24.61 -18.46 15.11
C HIS A 301 -25.16 -17.86 13.81
N GLY A 302 -24.42 -16.90 13.26
CA GLY A 302 -24.67 -16.32 11.94
C GLY A 302 -23.70 -16.89 10.91
N GLN A 303 -24.23 -17.52 9.85
CA GLN A 303 -23.44 -18.13 8.78
C GLN A 303 -24.10 -17.91 7.42
N ASP A 304 -23.28 -17.73 6.38
CA ASP A 304 -23.68 -17.68 4.96
C ASP A 304 -24.73 -16.61 4.61
N ASN A 305 -24.72 -15.48 5.32
CA ASN A 305 -25.64 -14.36 5.09
C ASN A 305 -24.97 -13.22 4.30
N SER A 306 -25.72 -12.61 3.38
CA SER A 306 -25.34 -11.32 2.79
C SER A 306 -25.86 -10.17 3.67
N GLY A 307 -24.98 -9.22 4.01
CA GLY A 307 -25.25 -8.19 5.03
C GLY A 307 -25.17 -8.72 6.48
N ALA A 308 -25.57 -7.89 7.44
CA ALA A 308 -25.45 -8.17 8.87
C ALA A 308 -26.04 -9.53 9.28
N GLN A 309 -25.34 -10.26 10.14
CA GLN A 309 -25.75 -11.60 10.61
C GLN A 309 -26.99 -11.54 11.51
N ALA A 310 -27.12 -10.46 12.29
CA ALA A 310 -28.30 -10.12 13.05
C ALA A 310 -28.54 -8.61 12.98
N GLY A 311 -29.80 -8.17 12.98
CA GLY A 311 -30.08 -6.73 12.93
C GLY A 311 -31.43 -6.33 13.50
N ALA A 312 -31.49 -5.12 14.06
CA ALA A 312 -32.69 -4.49 14.58
C ALA A 312 -33.04 -3.21 13.80
N GLN A 313 -34.30 -3.10 13.37
CA GLN A 313 -34.84 -1.88 12.74
C GLN A 313 -35.14 -0.79 13.78
N ALA A 314 -35.49 0.40 13.31
CA ALA A 314 -35.85 1.52 14.17
C ALA A 314 -36.99 1.15 15.13
N GLY A 315 -36.75 1.28 16.45
CA GLY A 315 -37.72 0.92 17.50
C GLY A 315 -37.76 -0.57 17.86
N ALA A 316 -36.87 -1.39 17.29
CA ALA A 316 -36.65 -2.78 17.67
C ALA A 316 -35.31 -2.94 18.41
N HIS A 317 -35.14 -4.07 19.09
CA HIS A 317 -33.97 -4.31 19.95
C HIS A 317 -33.33 -5.68 19.74
N LEU A 318 -32.00 -5.70 19.64
CA LEU A 318 -31.13 -6.86 19.68
C LEU A 318 -30.21 -6.73 20.89
N ILE A 319 -30.34 -7.62 21.87
CA ILE A 319 -29.70 -7.51 23.18
C ILE A 319 -28.88 -8.76 23.47
N PHE A 320 -27.60 -8.58 23.73
CA PHE A 320 -26.72 -9.61 24.27
C PHE A 320 -26.27 -9.24 25.69
N LYS A 321 -26.42 -10.17 26.63
CA LYS A 321 -26.01 -9.97 28.02
C LYS A 321 -25.67 -11.30 28.69
N GLY A 322 -25.27 -11.27 29.95
CA GLY A 322 -24.86 -12.48 30.66
C GLY A 322 -23.73 -13.22 29.93
N ASP A 323 -23.69 -14.55 30.05
CA ASP A 323 -22.68 -15.38 29.38
C ASP A 323 -23.05 -15.74 27.92
N SER A 324 -23.77 -14.85 27.22
CA SER A 324 -24.18 -15.10 25.84
C SER A 324 -23.01 -15.22 24.87
N LEU A 325 -23.26 -15.83 23.72
CA LEU A 325 -22.28 -15.99 22.65
C LEU A 325 -22.87 -15.54 21.31
N PHE A 326 -22.18 -14.63 20.64
CA PHE A 326 -22.45 -14.28 19.25
C PHE A 326 -21.24 -14.71 18.41
N ASP A 327 -21.39 -15.82 17.68
CA ASP A 327 -20.30 -16.39 16.87
C ASP A 327 -20.64 -16.32 15.38
N THR A 328 -19.73 -15.74 14.61
CA THR A 328 -19.84 -15.57 13.15
C THR A 328 -18.56 -16.05 12.48
N LEU A 329 -18.47 -15.97 11.14
CA LEU A 329 -17.21 -16.21 10.45
C LEU A 329 -16.15 -15.14 10.76
N ALA A 330 -16.58 -13.89 11.03
CA ALA A 330 -15.73 -12.72 11.25
C ALA A 330 -14.72 -12.46 10.12
N GLY A 331 -15.09 -12.76 8.87
CA GLY A 331 -14.26 -12.53 7.69
C GLY A 331 -14.44 -11.15 7.08
N GLU A 332 -15.68 -10.64 7.07
CA GLU A 332 -16.07 -9.40 6.40
C GLU A 332 -16.83 -8.46 7.34
N GLU A 333 -16.90 -7.15 7.06
CA GLU A 333 -17.54 -6.15 7.94
C GLU A 333 -19.03 -6.45 8.25
N GLN A 334 -19.70 -7.18 7.37
CA GLN A 334 -21.07 -7.65 7.60
C GLN A 334 -21.20 -8.82 8.59
N ASP A 335 -20.11 -9.46 8.99
CA ASP A 335 -20.09 -10.55 9.98
C ASP A 335 -20.25 -10.01 11.40
N ASN A 336 -21.37 -9.30 11.64
CA ASN A 336 -21.66 -8.58 12.88
C ASN A 336 -23.18 -8.35 13.04
N GLY A 337 -23.56 -7.81 14.20
CA GLY A 337 -24.87 -7.25 14.49
C GLY A 337 -25.05 -5.83 13.96
N LEU A 338 -26.29 -5.36 13.88
CA LEU A 338 -26.63 -4.00 13.43
C LEU A 338 -27.85 -3.42 14.13
N GLY A 339 -27.81 -2.15 14.52
CA GLY A 339 -28.96 -1.40 15.05
C GLY A 339 -29.25 -0.13 14.27
N GLN A 340 -30.47 0.05 13.75
CA GLN A 340 -30.83 1.26 12.99
C GLN A 340 -31.02 2.51 13.87
N SER A 341 -31.24 2.34 15.17
CA SER A 341 -31.39 3.41 16.17
C SER A 341 -30.44 3.19 17.35
N THR A 342 -30.10 4.28 18.05
CA THR A 342 -29.38 4.21 19.34
C THR A 342 -30.12 3.28 20.30
N GLY A 343 -29.40 2.38 20.98
CA GLY A 343 -30.00 1.35 21.84
C GLY A 343 -30.74 0.23 21.10
N GLY A 344 -30.66 0.18 19.76
CA GLY A 344 -31.22 -0.92 18.95
C GLY A 344 -30.34 -2.17 18.93
N TYR A 345 -29.02 -2.01 19.10
CA TYR A 345 -28.06 -3.11 19.27
C TYR A 345 -27.28 -2.89 20.57
N VAL A 346 -27.59 -3.69 21.59
CA VAL A 346 -27.11 -3.51 22.97
C VAL A 346 -26.27 -4.70 23.39
N VAL A 347 -25.10 -4.43 23.97
CA VAL A 347 -24.22 -5.47 24.52
C VAL A 347 -23.85 -5.11 25.97
N MET A 348 -24.26 -5.97 26.90
CA MET A 348 -23.97 -5.87 28.33
C MET A 348 -23.18 -7.07 28.87
N GLY A 349 -22.81 -8.01 28.00
CA GLY A 349 -22.10 -9.24 28.35
C GLY A 349 -21.89 -10.14 27.13
N GLY A 350 -21.16 -11.21 27.34
CA GLY A 350 -20.96 -12.30 26.39
C GLY A 350 -19.69 -12.18 25.57
N THR A 351 -19.46 -13.18 24.73
CA THR A 351 -18.36 -13.21 23.77
C THR A 351 -18.89 -12.97 22.36
N HIS A 352 -18.20 -12.13 21.57
CA HIS A 352 -18.65 -11.64 20.26
C HIS A 352 -17.56 -11.82 19.20
N ARG A 353 -17.54 -12.98 18.53
CA ARG A 353 -16.64 -13.20 17.38
C ARG A 353 -17.26 -12.60 16.12
N VAL A 354 -16.91 -11.35 15.88
CA VAL A 354 -17.45 -10.50 14.80
C VAL A 354 -16.34 -9.68 14.15
N LYS A 355 -16.59 -9.17 12.94
CA LYS A 355 -15.74 -8.16 12.30
C LYS A 355 -16.45 -6.82 12.30
N TYR A 356 -15.77 -5.73 12.63
CA TYR A 356 -16.40 -4.40 12.66
C TYR A 356 -15.51 -3.31 12.05
N ASP A 357 -16.17 -2.30 11.49
CA ASP A 357 -15.61 -1.06 10.97
C ASP A 357 -16.52 0.13 11.36
N ASP A 358 -15.92 1.30 11.63
CA ASP A 358 -16.66 2.47 12.12
C ASP A 358 -17.53 3.15 11.06
N THR A 359 -17.18 2.97 9.79
CA THR A 359 -17.86 3.55 8.64
C THR A 359 -18.92 2.61 8.08
N TYR A 360 -18.81 1.30 8.31
CA TYR A 360 -19.80 0.32 7.89
C TYR A 360 -21.19 0.70 8.41
N GLN A 361 -22.12 0.90 7.47
CA GLN A 361 -23.50 1.34 7.74
C GLN A 361 -23.58 2.60 8.62
N SER A 362 -22.60 3.52 8.47
CA SER A 362 -22.49 4.74 9.27
C SER A 362 -22.35 4.46 10.79
N GLY A 363 -21.64 3.38 11.15
CA GLY A 363 -21.34 3.00 12.53
C GLY A 363 -22.51 2.37 13.27
N LYS A 364 -23.54 1.90 12.55
CA LYS A 364 -24.71 1.19 13.11
C LYS A 364 -24.40 -0.25 13.56
N ALA A 365 -23.25 -0.78 13.16
CA ALA A 365 -22.75 -2.08 13.59
C ALA A 365 -21.94 -2.02 14.90
N ILE A 366 -21.81 -0.82 15.49
CA ILE A 366 -21.19 -0.63 16.82
C ILE A 366 -22.30 -0.72 17.86
N PRO A 367 -22.27 -1.71 18.77
CA PRO A 367 -23.25 -1.80 19.84
C PRO A 367 -23.04 -0.70 20.87
N THR A 368 -24.08 -0.47 21.65
CA THR A 368 -24.03 0.43 22.81
C THR A 368 -24.21 -0.32 24.11
N THR A 369 -23.90 0.34 25.22
CA THR A 369 -24.53 0.01 26.51
C THR A 369 -26.06 0.20 26.42
N ASP A 370 -26.78 -0.26 27.43
CA ASP A 370 -28.22 0.02 27.53
C ASP A 370 -28.51 1.50 27.85
N ALA A 371 -29.80 1.84 27.92
CA ALA A 371 -30.25 3.20 28.18
C ALA A 371 -29.90 3.71 29.60
N ASP A 372 -29.89 2.82 30.59
CA ASP A 372 -29.57 3.17 31.98
C ASP A 372 -28.09 3.54 32.14
N HIS A 373 -27.24 3.03 31.25
CA HIS A 373 -25.80 3.34 31.15
C HIS A 373 -25.48 4.29 29.99
N GLY A 374 -26.45 5.09 29.54
CA GLY A 374 -26.26 6.22 28.63
C GLY A 374 -26.14 5.93 27.14
N ASN A 375 -26.37 4.68 26.70
CA ASN A 375 -26.16 4.25 25.32
C ASN A 375 -24.75 4.59 24.78
N GLU A 376 -23.72 4.44 25.61
CA GLU A 376 -22.33 4.67 25.23
C GLU A 376 -21.90 3.67 24.16
N LYS A 377 -21.25 4.13 23.08
CA LYS A 377 -20.67 3.26 22.05
C LYS A 377 -19.48 2.49 22.62
N LEU A 378 -19.41 1.20 22.29
CA LEU A 378 -18.40 0.29 22.81
C LEU A 378 -17.25 0.08 21.82
N MET A 379 -16.13 -0.47 22.30
CA MET A 379 -15.03 -0.97 21.47
C MET A 379 -14.85 -2.47 21.70
N LEU A 380 -14.53 -3.21 20.63
CA LEU A 380 -14.29 -4.64 20.70
C LEU A 380 -12.83 -4.93 21.07
N PHE A 381 -12.64 -5.77 22.08
CA PHE A 381 -11.35 -6.20 22.57
C PHE A 381 -11.27 -7.72 22.67
N THR A 382 -10.07 -8.26 22.51
CA THR A 382 -9.76 -9.67 22.79
C THR A 382 -8.99 -9.77 24.09
N LEU A 383 -9.57 -10.47 25.07
CA LEU A 383 -8.94 -10.68 26.36
C LEU A 383 -7.65 -11.50 26.24
N THR A 384 -6.59 -11.06 26.91
CA THR A 384 -5.34 -11.81 27.03
C THR A 384 -5.51 -13.02 27.96
N ASP A 385 -6.24 -12.84 29.06
CA ASP A 385 -6.56 -13.91 30.02
C ASP A 385 -7.95 -14.52 29.73
N THR A 386 -7.96 -15.64 29.01
CA THR A 386 -9.19 -16.37 28.67
C THR A 386 -9.85 -17.05 29.86
N SER A 387 -9.20 -17.13 31.04
CA SER A 387 -9.78 -17.72 32.25
C SER A 387 -10.80 -16.81 32.94
N LYS A 388 -10.80 -15.50 32.64
CA LYS A 388 -11.76 -14.53 33.21
C LYS A 388 -13.20 -14.92 32.87
N THR A 389 -14.06 -14.96 33.88
CA THR A 389 -15.50 -15.23 33.71
C THR A 389 -16.35 -13.97 33.85
N GLU A 390 -15.79 -12.91 34.41
CA GLU A 390 -16.44 -11.61 34.58
C GLU A 390 -15.40 -10.47 34.53
N LEU A 391 -15.86 -9.30 34.10
CA LEU A 391 -15.12 -8.04 34.07
C LEU A 391 -15.97 -6.95 34.72
N THR A 392 -15.34 -5.84 35.09
CA THR A 392 -16.05 -4.61 35.48
C THR A 392 -16.07 -3.66 34.30
N ALA A 393 -17.26 -3.38 33.75
CA ALA A 393 -17.45 -2.38 32.73
C ALA A 393 -17.77 -1.04 33.39
N LYS A 394 -17.03 0.00 32.99
CA LYS A 394 -17.12 1.35 33.56
C LYS A 394 -17.62 2.33 32.50
N PRO A 395 -18.93 2.47 32.27
CA PRO A 395 -19.45 3.49 31.35
C PRO A 395 -19.28 4.92 31.91
N LEU A 396 -19.40 5.94 31.07
CA LEU A 396 -19.30 7.36 31.48
C LEU A 396 -20.48 7.79 32.36
N THR A 397 -21.61 7.09 32.25
CA THR A 397 -22.87 7.39 32.93
C THR A 397 -23.55 6.11 33.40
N GLY A 398 -24.37 6.18 34.44
CA GLY A 398 -25.13 5.03 34.95
C GLY A 398 -24.42 4.17 36.00
N GLY A 399 -23.11 4.34 36.15
CA GLY A 399 -22.28 3.60 37.12
C GLY A 399 -21.74 2.28 36.57
N ASP A 400 -20.84 1.66 37.31
CA ASP A 400 -20.17 0.42 36.90
C ASP A 400 -21.13 -0.78 36.92
N TYR A 401 -20.94 -1.72 35.98
CA TYR A 401 -21.70 -2.98 35.94
C TYR A 401 -20.80 -4.20 35.69
N THR A 402 -21.29 -5.37 36.10
CA THR A 402 -20.59 -6.65 35.87
C THR A 402 -20.85 -7.13 34.44
N TYR A 403 -19.78 -7.28 33.66
CA TYR A 403 -19.81 -7.87 32.33
C TYR A 403 -19.44 -9.35 32.42
N LYS A 404 -20.41 -10.25 32.23
CA LYS A 404 -20.17 -11.71 32.27
C LYS A 404 -19.62 -12.20 30.93
N VAL A 405 -18.63 -13.10 30.96
CA VAL A 405 -17.91 -13.60 29.78
C VAL A 405 -17.34 -15.00 30.01
N LYS A 406 -18.13 -15.92 30.58
CA LYS A 406 -17.67 -17.28 30.88
C LYS A 406 -17.25 -18.07 29.63
N ASN A 407 -18.02 -17.96 28.55
CA ASN A 407 -17.89 -18.80 27.36
C ASN A 407 -16.92 -18.20 26.33
N ALA A 408 -16.07 -19.02 25.72
CA ALA A 408 -15.23 -18.63 24.59
C ALA A 408 -15.95 -18.86 23.25
N SER A 409 -15.55 -18.12 22.20
CA SER A 409 -15.96 -18.36 20.82
C SER A 409 -15.26 -19.58 20.20
N ALA A 410 -15.68 -19.97 19.00
CA ALA A 410 -15.19 -21.13 18.25
C ALA A 410 -13.67 -21.09 17.97
N ASP A 411 -13.04 -19.92 17.99
CA ASP A 411 -11.59 -19.75 17.87
C ASP A 411 -10.82 -19.89 19.21
N GLY A 412 -11.54 -20.19 20.30
CA GLY A 412 -10.99 -20.35 21.64
C GLY A 412 -10.71 -19.03 22.38
N LYS A 413 -11.12 -17.88 21.83
CA LYS A 413 -10.88 -16.56 22.41
C LYS A 413 -12.13 -15.98 23.08
N LYS A 414 -11.94 -14.86 23.79
CA LYS A 414 -13.01 -14.06 24.40
C LYS A 414 -12.93 -12.62 23.88
N HIS A 415 -13.84 -12.33 22.95
CA HIS A 415 -14.02 -11.02 22.36
C HIS A 415 -15.13 -10.27 23.09
N VAL A 416 -14.81 -9.13 23.69
CA VAL A 416 -15.72 -8.37 24.54
C VAL A 416 -15.92 -6.95 24.02
N TRP A 417 -17.17 -6.50 23.99
CA TRP A 417 -17.50 -5.10 23.74
C TRP A 417 -17.49 -4.33 25.06
N MET A 418 -16.57 -3.38 25.22
CA MET A 418 -16.34 -2.67 26.48
C MET A 418 -16.27 -1.15 26.30
N PRO A 419 -16.66 -0.36 27.33
CA PRO A 419 -16.31 1.06 27.40
C PRO A 419 -14.79 1.24 27.39
N PHE A 420 -14.31 2.29 26.72
CA PHE A 420 -12.88 2.44 26.46
C PHE A 420 -12.35 3.84 26.76
N ALA A 421 -11.03 3.93 26.91
CA ALA A 421 -10.27 5.17 27.00
C ALA A 421 -9.18 5.19 25.92
N LYS A 422 -8.86 6.36 25.39
CA LYS A 422 -7.76 6.56 24.43
C LYS A 422 -6.44 6.73 25.15
N VAL A 423 -5.37 6.16 24.61
CA VAL A 423 -4.01 6.32 25.12
C VAL A 423 -3.12 6.78 23.99
N SER A 424 -2.48 7.93 24.17
CA SER A 424 -1.45 8.44 23.26
C SER A 424 -0.11 8.43 23.97
N VAL A 425 0.93 7.89 23.34
CA VAL A 425 2.27 7.74 23.89
C VAL A 425 3.25 8.52 23.03
N THR A 426 3.99 9.45 23.64
CA THR A 426 4.95 10.31 22.93
C THR A 426 6.34 10.23 23.55
N LEU A 427 7.38 10.24 22.72
CA LEU A 427 8.75 10.22 23.23
C LEU A 427 9.16 11.56 23.84
N ASN A 428 8.50 12.65 23.45
CA ASN A 428 8.80 14.02 23.90
C ASN A 428 10.31 14.36 23.84
N ASN A 429 11.00 13.70 22.89
CA ASN A 429 12.36 13.90 22.45
C ASN A 429 12.48 13.31 21.03
N ASN A 430 12.62 14.19 20.04
CA ASN A 430 12.59 13.78 18.64
C ASN A 430 13.86 13.04 18.17
N ASN A 431 14.94 13.08 18.95
CA ASN A 431 16.12 12.27 18.69
C ASN A 431 15.94 10.83 19.21
N ALA A 432 15.06 10.63 20.20
CA ALA A 432 14.86 9.35 20.83
C ALA A 432 14.06 8.39 19.95
N THR A 433 14.21 7.10 20.23
CA THR A 433 13.39 6.02 19.66
C THR A 433 12.75 5.21 20.77
N PHE A 434 11.54 4.70 20.52
CA PHE A 434 10.97 3.61 21.30
C PHE A 434 11.89 2.38 21.27
N ALA A 435 11.66 1.41 22.15
CA ALA A 435 12.45 0.18 22.23
C ALA A 435 12.44 -0.66 20.93
N ASP A 436 11.44 -0.46 20.06
CA ASP A 436 11.34 -1.08 18.73
C ASP A 436 12.05 -0.29 17.61
N GLY A 437 12.75 0.80 17.96
CA GLY A 437 13.47 1.68 17.02
C GLY A 437 12.59 2.72 16.32
N THR A 438 11.28 2.74 16.57
CA THR A 438 10.37 3.73 15.96
C THR A 438 10.44 5.08 16.67
N ARG A 439 10.02 6.15 15.97
CA ARG A 439 9.97 7.52 16.52
C ARG A 439 8.56 8.11 16.58
N ALA A 440 7.65 7.60 15.76
CA ALA A 440 6.30 8.15 15.65
C ALA A 440 5.51 7.90 16.95
N ASP A 441 4.74 8.90 17.38
CA ASP A 441 3.81 8.78 18.50
C ASP A 441 2.86 7.59 18.29
N LYS A 442 2.57 6.87 19.37
CA LYS A 442 1.73 5.67 19.35
C LYS A 442 0.37 5.95 19.95
N ASN A 443 -0.70 5.52 19.30
CA ASN A 443 -2.08 5.73 19.72
C ASN A 443 -2.82 4.41 19.82
N THR A 444 -3.44 4.14 20.96
CA THR A 444 -4.26 2.95 21.17
C THR A 444 -5.52 3.24 21.98
N VAL A 445 -6.32 2.21 22.21
CA VAL A 445 -7.44 2.24 23.15
C VAL A 445 -7.35 1.08 24.13
N VAL A 446 -7.85 1.29 25.33
CA VAL A 446 -7.86 0.31 26.43
C VAL A 446 -9.25 0.20 27.02
N MET A 447 -9.60 -0.96 27.57
CA MET A 447 -10.84 -1.13 28.33
C MET A 447 -10.78 -0.24 29.58
N ARG A 448 -11.76 0.65 29.76
CA ARG A 448 -11.76 1.60 30.87
C ARG A 448 -11.69 0.88 32.21
N GLY A 449 -10.74 1.28 33.07
CA GLY A 449 -10.48 0.66 34.37
C GLY A 449 -9.62 -0.61 34.35
N ASN A 450 -9.04 -0.97 33.20
CA ASN A 450 -8.14 -2.12 33.03
C ASN A 450 -6.72 -1.67 32.68
N LYS A 451 -5.75 -2.59 32.78
CA LYS A 451 -4.37 -2.37 32.35
C LYS A 451 -4.25 -2.46 30.83
N ILE A 452 -3.16 -1.93 30.29
CA ILE A 452 -2.94 -1.93 28.83
C ILE A 452 -2.81 -3.34 28.24
N ASP A 453 -2.26 -4.30 28.99
CA ASP A 453 -2.04 -5.67 28.54
C ASP A 453 -3.23 -6.62 28.80
N ASP A 454 -4.30 -6.16 29.45
CA ASP A 454 -5.43 -7.03 29.81
C ASP A 454 -6.22 -7.50 28.57
N ALA A 455 -6.20 -6.71 27.49
CA ALA A 455 -6.82 -7.05 26.22
C ALA A 455 -6.24 -6.26 25.05
N THR A 456 -6.37 -6.80 23.84
CA THR A 456 -5.97 -6.13 22.59
C THR A 456 -7.20 -5.62 21.84
N PRO A 457 -7.23 -4.37 21.35
CA PRO A 457 -8.31 -3.88 20.51
C PRO A 457 -8.34 -4.61 19.16
N GLU A 458 -9.53 -4.99 18.69
CA GLU A 458 -9.70 -5.72 17.42
C GLU A 458 -9.72 -4.81 16.17
N LYS A 459 -9.87 -3.49 16.36
CA LYS A 459 -9.89 -2.52 15.25
C LYS A 459 -8.49 -2.18 14.74
N SER A 460 -8.35 -2.18 13.42
CA SER A 460 -7.18 -1.67 12.71
C SER A 460 -7.05 -0.15 12.79
N GLY A 461 -5.81 0.36 12.75
CA GLY A 461 -5.51 1.79 12.82
C GLY A 461 -5.15 2.30 14.22
N TYR A 462 -5.14 1.41 15.22
CA TYR A 462 -4.47 1.64 16.49
C TYR A 462 -3.13 0.92 16.52
N ASP A 463 -2.16 1.52 17.19
CA ASP A 463 -0.86 0.93 17.42
C ASP A 463 -0.93 -0.20 18.44
N ASN A 464 -0.05 -1.19 18.26
CA ASN A 464 0.15 -2.27 19.22
C ASN A 464 0.95 -1.74 20.42
N VAL A 465 0.26 -1.16 21.39
CA VAL A 465 0.86 -0.65 22.62
C VAL A 465 0.71 -1.71 23.72
N THR A 466 1.84 -2.16 24.26
CA THR A 466 1.90 -3.12 25.37
C THR A 466 2.76 -2.54 26.49
N SER A 467 2.87 -3.22 27.63
CA SER A 467 3.85 -2.85 28.66
C SER A 467 5.28 -2.70 28.13
N GLY A 468 5.67 -3.51 27.13
CA GLY A 468 6.96 -3.40 26.45
C GLY A 468 7.18 -2.08 25.71
N THR A 469 6.12 -1.40 25.30
CA THR A 469 6.20 -0.06 24.67
C THR A 469 6.77 0.99 25.62
N PHE A 470 6.61 0.79 26.94
CA PHE A 470 7.09 1.68 27.99
C PHE A 470 8.44 1.25 28.57
N ALA A 471 9.19 0.40 27.87
CA ALA A 471 10.60 0.19 28.15
C ALA A 471 11.40 1.50 27.94
N ASP A 472 12.60 1.58 28.51
CA ASP A 472 13.44 2.79 28.44
C ASP A 472 13.74 3.14 26.96
N PRO A 473 13.33 4.33 26.49
CA PRO A 473 13.64 4.78 25.14
C PRO A 473 15.13 5.09 24.98
N THR A 474 15.64 4.97 23.76
CA THR A 474 17.05 5.23 23.44
C THR A 474 17.20 6.61 22.83
N ASP A 475 18.10 7.44 23.37
CA ASP A 475 18.48 8.72 22.77
C ASP A 475 19.94 8.65 22.26
N PRO A 476 20.19 8.88 20.95
CA PRO A 476 21.52 8.77 20.36
C PRO A 476 22.49 9.84 20.87
N ASN A 477 21.96 10.95 21.40
CA ASN A 477 22.78 12.02 21.96
C ASN A 477 23.18 11.72 23.41
N GLY A 478 22.60 10.71 24.07
CA GLY A 478 22.91 10.33 25.44
C GLY A 478 22.25 11.25 26.49
N ILE A 479 21.09 11.82 26.19
CA ILE A 479 20.26 12.53 27.17
C ILE A 479 19.64 11.53 28.15
N THR A 480 19.70 11.80 29.45
CA THR A 480 19.19 10.89 30.50
C THR A 480 17.66 10.82 30.47
N PHE A 481 17.13 9.60 30.36
CA PHE A 481 15.70 9.31 30.52
C PHE A 481 15.31 9.28 32.01
N LEU A 482 14.23 9.97 32.38
CA LEU A 482 13.76 10.13 33.77
C LEU A 482 12.50 9.30 34.08
N GLY A 483 11.92 8.63 33.09
CA GLY A 483 10.71 7.82 33.23
C GLY A 483 9.55 8.30 32.37
N TRP A 484 8.49 7.49 32.33
CA TRP A 484 7.22 7.82 31.66
C TRP A 484 6.29 8.56 32.63
N PHE A 485 5.64 9.61 32.14
CA PHE A 485 4.75 10.47 32.93
C PHE A 485 3.45 10.74 32.18
N TYR A 486 2.43 11.15 32.92
CA TYR A 486 1.20 11.69 32.37
C TYR A 486 0.72 12.82 33.27
N LYS A 487 -0.22 13.64 32.78
CA LYS A 487 -0.91 14.64 33.61
C LYS A 487 -2.31 14.17 33.93
N ASP A 488 -2.69 14.27 35.20
CA ASP A 488 -4.06 13.95 35.62
C ASP A 488 -5.05 15.06 35.25
N SER A 489 -6.33 14.86 35.59
CA SER A 489 -7.40 15.81 35.29
C SER A 489 -7.22 17.21 35.92
N ASN A 490 -6.34 17.35 36.91
CA ASN A 490 -5.99 18.64 37.52
C ASN A 490 -4.70 19.23 36.94
N ASN A 491 -4.22 18.67 35.82
CA ASN A 491 -2.98 19.03 35.14
C ASN A 491 -1.73 18.80 36.02
N VAL A 492 -1.80 17.91 37.01
CA VAL A 492 -0.67 17.53 37.86
C VAL A 492 0.07 16.36 37.24
N GLU A 493 1.38 16.53 37.02
CA GLU A 493 2.26 15.49 36.47
C GLU A 493 2.48 14.35 37.48
N LYS A 494 2.33 13.10 37.00
CA LYS A 494 2.50 11.87 37.79
C LYS A 494 3.28 10.82 36.99
N PRO A 495 4.08 9.96 37.65
CA PRO A 495 4.73 8.85 36.98
C PRO A 495 3.68 7.88 36.43
N PHE A 496 3.87 7.44 35.19
CA PHE A 496 3.03 6.46 34.52
C PHE A 496 3.55 5.04 34.78
N SER A 497 2.63 4.09 34.91
CA SER A 497 2.93 2.66 34.98
C SER A 497 1.96 1.90 34.09
N ALA A 498 2.49 1.05 33.20
CA ALA A 498 1.68 0.19 32.33
C ALA A 498 0.86 -0.86 33.12
N ASP A 499 1.23 -1.09 34.38
CA ASP A 499 0.53 -1.96 35.32
C ASP A 499 -0.65 -1.29 36.04
N ALA A 500 -0.86 0.01 35.82
CA ALA A 500 -1.99 0.73 36.40
C ALA A 500 -3.24 0.63 35.51
N ALA A 501 -4.41 0.68 36.14
CA ALA A 501 -5.68 0.80 35.44
C ALA A 501 -5.83 2.20 34.83
N ILE A 502 -6.41 2.29 33.63
CA ILE A 502 -6.64 3.54 32.91
C ILE A 502 -8.14 3.83 32.82
N ASP A 503 -8.60 4.85 33.54
CA ASP A 503 -10.03 5.20 33.61
C ASP A 503 -10.45 6.33 32.65
N THR A 504 -9.53 7.10 32.10
CA THR A 504 -9.83 8.24 31.20
C THR A 504 -8.82 8.33 30.07
N ASP A 505 -9.17 9.07 29.02
CA ASP A 505 -8.21 9.40 27.95
C ASP A 505 -6.92 9.95 28.56
N THR A 506 -5.78 9.36 28.18
CA THR A 506 -4.49 9.61 28.83
C THR A 506 -3.40 9.83 27.78
N THR A 507 -2.67 10.94 27.92
CA THR A 507 -1.44 11.18 27.15
C THR A 507 -0.23 10.88 28.03
N VAL A 508 0.50 9.83 27.67
CA VAL A 508 1.74 9.41 28.31
C VAL A 508 2.92 9.96 27.52
N TYR A 509 3.89 10.56 28.20
CA TYR A 509 5.09 11.09 27.57
C TYR A 509 6.36 10.68 28.31
N ALA A 510 7.44 10.48 27.57
CA ALA A 510 8.76 10.27 28.16
C ALA A 510 9.32 11.59 28.70
N LYS A 511 9.92 11.54 29.89
CA LYS A 511 10.57 12.69 30.52
C LYS A 511 12.08 12.55 30.43
N TRP A 512 12.77 13.64 30.11
CA TRP A 512 14.21 13.66 29.87
C TRP A 512 14.90 14.74 30.72
N ASP A 513 16.14 14.50 31.12
CA ASP A 513 16.99 15.51 31.78
C ASP A 513 17.66 16.41 30.74
N ALA A 514 16.89 17.37 30.22
CA ALA A 514 17.27 18.21 29.09
C ALA A 514 16.85 19.67 29.27
N HIS A 515 17.61 20.57 28.62
CA HIS A 515 17.07 21.85 28.17
C HIS A 515 16.29 21.64 26.87
N THR A 516 15.29 22.47 26.62
CA THR A 516 14.31 22.23 25.57
C THR A 516 14.05 23.49 24.74
N ILE A 517 14.08 23.37 23.41
CA ILE A 517 13.60 24.41 22.49
C ILE A 517 12.29 23.90 21.88
N VAL A 518 11.20 24.61 22.13
CA VAL A 518 9.87 24.33 21.57
C VAL A 518 9.64 25.22 20.36
N TYR A 519 9.69 24.62 19.18
CA TYR A 519 9.33 25.26 17.92
C TYR A 519 7.82 25.32 17.81
N ASP A 520 7.27 26.47 17.41
CA ASP A 520 5.83 26.67 17.17
C ASP A 520 5.64 27.22 15.76
N ASN A 521 4.82 26.56 14.96
CA ASN A 521 4.55 26.97 13.58
C ASN A 521 3.58 28.17 13.47
N GLY A 522 3.09 28.70 14.59
CA GLY A 522 2.14 29.81 14.68
C GLY A 522 0.67 29.42 14.42
N ASN A 523 0.39 28.15 14.13
CA ASN A 523 -0.94 27.58 13.86
C ASN A 523 -1.30 26.45 14.85
N GLY A 524 -0.60 26.35 15.99
CA GLY A 524 -0.90 25.37 17.04
C GLY A 524 -0.20 24.01 16.89
N VAL A 525 0.73 23.87 15.94
CA VAL A 525 1.60 22.68 15.84
C VAL A 525 2.98 23.01 16.40
N THR A 526 3.46 22.17 17.31
CA THR A 526 4.76 22.35 17.97
C THR A 526 5.71 21.18 17.69
N TYR A 527 7.01 21.45 17.80
CA TYR A 527 8.08 20.46 17.69
C TYR A 527 9.14 20.74 18.75
N THR A 528 9.69 19.68 19.35
CA THR A 528 10.57 19.80 20.52
C THR A 528 12.00 19.36 20.18
N GLN A 529 12.98 20.23 20.39
CA GLN A 529 14.38 19.85 20.38
C GLN A 529 14.91 19.78 21.81
N ASN A 530 15.46 18.63 22.19
CA ASN A 530 16.09 18.44 23.49
C ASN A 530 17.61 18.57 23.36
N ILE A 531 18.19 19.29 24.32
CA ILE A 531 19.61 19.61 24.47
C ILE A 531 20.04 19.07 25.83
N LYS A 532 21.25 18.52 25.95
CA LYS A 532 21.72 17.97 27.24
C LYS A 532 21.62 19.03 28.33
N ALA A 533 21.12 18.67 29.51
CA ALA A 533 21.02 19.61 30.64
C ALA A 533 22.38 20.21 31.06
N THR A 534 23.49 19.56 30.71
CA THR A 534 24.86 20.07 30.93
C THR A 534 25.28 21.19 29.97
N GLU A 535 24.55 21.39 28.87
CA GLU A 535 24.87 22.39 27.85
C GLU A 535 24.09 23.69 28.12
N ALA A 536 24.81 24.81 28.24
CA ALA A 536 24.22 26.11 28.51
C ALA A 536 23.55 26.76 27.29
N SER A 537 23.74 26.21 26.08
CA SER A 537 23.22 26.74 24.83
C SER A 537 22.93 25.63 23.82
N GLY A 538 22.04 25.87 22.86
CA GLY A 538 21.80 24.97 21.73
C GLY A 538 21.54 25.71 20.42
N ALA A 539 21.87 25.04 19.31
CA ALA A 539 21.66 25.55 17.96
C ALA A 539 20.22 25.32 17.48
N LEU A 540 19.62 26.34 16.88
CA LEU A 540 18.29 26.24 16.29
C LEU A 540 18.30 25.33 15.04
N GLN A 541 17.24 24.54 14.86
CA GLN A 541 17.03 23.71 13.68
C GLN A 541 16.52 24.55 12.50
N SER A 542 16.76 24.06 11.29
CA SER A 542 16.14 24.63 10.10
C SER A 542 14.64 24.30 10.06
N TYR A 543 13.86 25.14 9.38
CA TYR A 543 12.44 24.87 9.18
C TYR A 543 12.21 23.55 8.45
N ASP A 544 13.03 23.24 7.46
CA ASP A 544 12.94 22.00 6.69
C ASP A 544 13.27 20.77 7.54
N ASP A 545 14.25 20.84 8.44
CA ASP A 545 14.53 19.74 9.37
C ASP A 545 13.37 19.53 10.35
N VAL A 546 12.78 20.61 10.86
CA VAL A 546 11.59 20.53 11.72
C VAL A 546 10.42 19.90 10.96
N VAL A 547 10.18 20.29 9.71
CA VAL A 547 9.12 19.72 8.86
C VAL A 547 9.42 18.27 8.46
N ALA A 548 10.68 17.91 8.20
CA ALA A 548 11.08 16.54 7.89
C ALA A 548 10.82 15.59 9.07
N ASN A 549 11.06 16.07 10.30
CA ASN A 549 10.76 15.29 11.52
C ASN A 549 9.28 15.37 11.93
N LYS A 550 8.56 16.45 11.59
CA LYS A 550 7.12 16.62 11.85
C LYS A 550 6.43 17.29 10.65
N PRO A 551 5.97 16.52 9.64
CA PRO A 551 5.39 17.06 8.40
C PRO A 551 4.20 18.01 8.61
N GLU A 552 3.38 17.77 9.65
CA GLU A 552 2.26 18.62 10.07
C GLU A 552 2.68 20.04 10.48
N PHE A 553 3.97 20.25 10.76
CA PHE A 553 4.50 21.57 11.10
C PHE A 553 4.46 22.53 9.90
N LYS A 554 4.39 22.00 8.66
CA LYS A 554 4.30 22.80 7.44
C LYS A 554 3.01 23.62 7.40
N VAL A 555 3.10 24.91 7.11
CA VAL A 555 1.93 25.78 6.95
C VAL A 555 1.68 26.02 5.45
N PRO A 556 0.59 25.48 4.85
CA PRO A 556 0.28 25.70 3.44
C PRO A 556 0.07 27.18 3.13
N GLY A 557 0.55 27.63 1.97
CA GLY A 557 0.36 29.01 1.52
C GLY A 557 1.28 30.05 2.17
N LYS A 558 2.33 29.61 2.87
CA LYS A 558 3.27 30.48 3.57
C LYS A 558 4.71 30.02 3.35
N THR A 559 5.60 30.99 3.19
CA THR A 559 7.05 30.79 3.13
C THR A 559 7.69 31.21 4.44
N PHE A 560 8.50 30.34 5.05
CA PHE A 560 9.20 30.60 6.31
C PHE A 560 10.28 31.68 6.16
N THR A 561 10.37 32.61 7.11
CA THR A 561 11.35 33.71 7.09
C THR A 561 12.34 33.73 8.27
N GLY A 562 12.07 32.97 9.34
CA GLY A 562 12.94 32.88 10.51
C GLY A 562 12.19 32.68 11.83
N TRP A 563 12.92 32.39 12.88
CA TRP A 563 12.42 32.14 14.23
C TRP A 563 12.44 33.39 15.10
N THR A 564 11.35 33.66 15.81
CA THR A 564 11.34 34.57 16.97
C THR A 564 11.52 33.73 18.22
N VAL A 565 12.59 33.97 18.99
CA VAL A 565 12.87 33.21 20.21
C VAL A 565 12.42 33.98 21.44
N THR A 566 11.74 33.31 22.36
CA THR A 566 11.31 33.85 23.66
C THR A 566 11.68 32.90 24.80
N HIS A 567 11.89 33.50 25.97
CA HIS A 567 12.04 32.81 27.24
C HIS A 567 10.74 32.12 27.69
N GLU A 568 10.85 31.25 28.69
CA GLU A 568 9.69 30.52 29.27
C GLU A 568 8.62 31.46 29.86
N ASP A 569 9.02 32.64 30.34
CA ASP A 569 8.10 33.68 30.84
C ASP A 569 7.45 34.55 29.73
N GLY A 570 7.79 34.28 28.47
CA GLY A 570 7.32 35.00 27.29
C GLY A 570 8.11 36.25 26.93
N SER A 571 9.18 36.60 27.66
CA SER A 571 10.06 37.71 27.29
C SER A 571 10.92 37.38 26.06
N VAL A 572 11.22 38.40 25.24
CA VAL A 572 11.97 38.20 23.98
C VAL A 572 13.44 37.95 24.26
N TYR A 573 14.02 36.93 23.61
CA TYR A 573 15.38 36.43 23.87
C TYR A 573 16.52 37.39 23.47
N ASP A 574 16.32 38.27 22.48
CA ASP A 574 17.31 39.26 22.00
C ASP A 574 16.60 40.54 21.47
N VAL A 575 17.36 41.54 21.00
CA VAL A 575 16.86 42.85 20.53
C VAL A 575 15.62 42.71 19.63
N ALA A 576 14.58 43.49 19.93
CA ALA A 576 13.31 43.47 19.21
C ALA A 576 13.50 43.63 17.68
N GLY A 577 13.15 42.58 16.93
CA GLY A 577 13.16 42.56 15.46
C GLY A 577 14.16 41.61 14.79
N LYS A 578 15.04 40.95 15.56
CA LYS A 578 15.93 39.92 15.01
C LYS A 578 15.17 38.60 14.79
N LEU A 579 15.22 38.08 13.56
CA LEU A 579 14.79 36.73 13.23
C LEU A 579 16.00 35.80 13.22
N PHE A 580 15.92 34.72 13.99
CA PHE A 580 16.96 33.70 14.08
C PHE A 580 16.80 32.67 12.96
N GLN A 581 17.92 32.14 12.47
CA GLN A 581 17.97 31.16 11.39
C GLN A 581 18.46 29.80 11.90
N ALA A 582 18.49 28.82 11.01
CA ALA A 582 19.12 27.52 11.30
C ALA A 582 20.57 27.72 11.75
N ASN A 583 21.00 26.93 12.73
CA ASN A 583 22.32 26.94 13.37
C ASN A 583 22.66 28.16 14.24
N ASP A 584 21.77 29.17 14.34
CA ASP A 584 21.96 30.23 15.33
C ASP A 584 21.89 29.63 16.75
N SER A 585 22.87 29.97 17.59
CA SER A 585 22.97 29.46 18.96
C SER A 585 22.17 30.33 19.93
N VAL A 586 21.32 29.69 20.73
CA VAL A 586 20.54 30.32 21.83
C VAL A 586 20.97 29.73 23.17
N THR A 587 20.98 30.54 24.23
CA THR A 587 21.55 30.24 25.56
C THR A 587 20.45 30.22 26.59
N PHE A 588 20.41 29.21 27.46
CA PHE A 588 19.42 29.12 28.52
C PHE A 588 19.84 29.98 29.71
N GLY A 589 18.89 30.68 30.34
CA GLY A 589 19.12 31.32 31.63
C GLY A 589 19.48 30.31 32.73
N SER A 590 20.16 30.75 33.79
CA SER A 590 20.69 29.87 34.86
C SER A 590 19.68 28.94 35.57
N GLN A 591 18.38 29.22 35.48
CA GLN A 591 17.30 28.36 35.99
C GLN A 591 16.26 28.01 34.91
N GLU A 592 16.45 28.50 33.69
CA GLU A 592 15.53 28.31 32.57
C GLU A 592 15.83 26.97 31.90
N LYS A 593 14.78 26.20 31.64
CA LYS A 593 14.91 24.90 30.97
C LYS A 593 14.25 24.87 29.61
N VAL A 594 13.46 25.88 29.26
CA VAL A 594 12.67 25.93 28.04
C VAL A 594 12.86 27.27 27.33
N LEU A 595 13.09 27.23 26.02
CA LEU A 595 12.97 28.36 25.12
C LEU A 595 11.89 28.06 24.08
N HIS A 596 11.21 29.08 23.58
CA HIS A 596 10.21 28.96 22.52
C HIS A 596 10.69 29.61 21.24
N ALA A 597 10.67 28.91 20.11
CA ALA A 597 11.04 29.40 18.79
C ALA A 597 9.80 29.45 17.88
N LYS A 598 9.21 30.63 17.71
CA LYS A 598 8.01 30.82 16.89
C LYS A 598 8.38 31.12 15.44
N ALA A 599 7.84 30.36 14.49
CA ALA A 599 8.04 30.57 13.06
C ALA A 599 7.37 31.87 12.58
N ASN A 600 8.08 32.61 11.75
CA ASN A 600 7.56 33.75 11.01
C ASN A 600 7.47 33.40 9.53
N TYR A 601 6.52 34.04 8.85
CA TYR A 601 6.21 33.73 7.47
C TYR A 601 5.89 34.97 6.64
N THR A 602 6.09 34.85 5.33
CA THR A 602 5.42 35.65 4.31
C THR A 602 4.30 34.81 3.67
N GLN A 603 3.22 35.46 3.22
CA GLN A 603 2.16 34.79 2.46
C GLN A 603 2.61 34.54 1.03
N ASP A 604 2.27 33.39 0.48
CA ASP A 604 2.50 33.08 -0.91
C ASP A 604 1.39 33.68 -1.79
N GLU A 605 1.77 34.15 -2.97
CA GLU A 605 0.87 34.70 -3.98
C GLU A 605 0.81 33.78 -5.20
N TYR A 606 -0.39 33.54 -5.70
CA TYR A 606 -0.66 32.59 -6.78
C TYR A 606 -1.25 33.27 -8.00
N THR A 607 -0.91 32.73 -9.16
CA THR A 607 -1.35 33.21 -10.46
C THR A 607 -2.48 32.35 -11.02
N VAL A 608 -3.51 32.98 -11.56
CA VAL A 608 -4.58 32.30 -12.30
C VAL A 608 -4.49 32.64 -13.78
N ARG A 609 -4.56 31.62 -14.65
CA ARG A 609 -4.43 31.76 -16.10
C ARG A 609 -5.54 30.99 -16.83
N PHE A 610 -5.90 31.49 -18.01
CA PHE A 610 -6.78 30.82 -18.97
C PHE A 610 -6.02 30.66 -20.27
N SER A 611 -5.80 29.42 -20.71
CA SER A 611 -5.05 29.09 -21.91
C SER A 611 -6.01 28.66 -23.03
N ALA A 612 -5.87 29.31 -24.18
CA ALA A 612 -6.50 28.85 -25.41
C ALA A 612 -5.91 27.52 -25.92
N ASN A 613 -4.88 26.99 -25.25
CA ASN A 613 -4.28 25.68 -25.45
C ASN A 613 -3.91 25.45 -26.93
N GLY A 614 -3.00 26.28 -27.44
CA GLY A 614 -2.60 26.32 -28.85
C GLY A 614 -3.57 27.05 -29.79
N GLY A 615 -4.67 27.61 -29.29
CA GLY A 615 -5.60 28.46 -30.05
C GLY A 615 -5.37 29.97 -29.85
N THR A 616 -6.12 30.80 -30.56
CA THR A 616 -6.11 32.26 -30.42
C THR A 616 -7.48 32.72 -29.91
N PHE A 617 -7.53 33.56 -28.88
CA PHE A 617 -8.77 34.14 -28.40
C PHE A 617 -9.40 35.04 -29.46
N ALA A 618 -10.71 34.96 -29.61
CA ALA A 618 -11.46 35.84 -30.49
C ALA A 618 -11.37 37.29 -29.97
N ASP A 619 -11.41 38.27 -30.87
CA ASP A 619 -11.39 39.69 -30.48
C ASP A 619 -12.55 40.06 -29.55
N ALA A 620 -13.69 39.36 -29.69
CA ALA A 620 -14.86 39.51 -28.83
C ALA A 620 -14.78 38.73 -27.50
N SER A 621 -13.69 38.01 -27.23
CA SER A 621 -13.52 37.28 -25.97
C SER A 621 -13.40 38.21 -24.76
N VAL A 622 -13.84 37.73 -23.59
CA VAL A 622 -13.71 38.49 -22.34
C VAL A 622 -12.27 38.91 -22.06
N PHE A 623 -11.28 38.10 -22.46
CA PHE A 623 -9.86 38.37 -22.26
C PHE A 623 -9.37 39.59 -23.05
N LYS A 624 -9.80 39.73 -24.31
CA LYS A 624 -9.42 40.87 -25.17
C LYS A 624 -10.26 42.12 -24.92
N GLN A 625 -11.49 41.94 -24.43
CA GLN A 625 -12.37 43.05 -24.06
C GLN A 625 -12.02 43.68 -22.69
N HIS A 626 -11.29 42.97 -21.82
CA HIS A 626 -10.90 43.43 -20.48
C HIS A 626 -9.37 43.42 -20.23
N PRO A 627 -8.58 44.20 -20.97
CA PRO A 627 -7.12 44.27 -20.80
C PRO A 627 -6.68 44.84 -19.43
N GLU A 628 -7.58 45.48 -18.68
CA GLU A 628 -7.36 45.92 -17.31
C GLU A 628 -7.33 44.76 -16.30
N LEU A 629 -7.95 43.62 -16.63
CA LEU A 629 -8.01 42.43 -15.78
C LEU A 629 -7.01 41.33 -16.21
N PHE A 630 -6.69 41.27 -17.49
CA PHE A 630 -5.86 40.20 -18.06
C PHE A 630 -4.62 40.73 -18.78
N ASP A 631 -3.50 40.03 -18.63
CA ASP A 631 -2.35 40.12 -19.53
C ASP A 631 -2.35 38.94 -20.49
N ILE A 632 -2.20 39.19 -21.79
CA ILE A 632 -2.15 38.14 -22.82
C ILE A 632 -0.70 37.86 -23.19
N SER A 633 -0.35 36.58 -23.12
CA SER A 633 0.94 36.01 -23.54
C SER A 633 0.69 34.80 -24.45
N THR A 634 1.74 34.10 -24.88
CA THR A 634 1.62 32.88 -25.70
C THR A 634 2.16 31.66 -24.95
N ASP A 635 1.46 30.52 -25.04
CA ASP A 635 1.93 29.21 -24.58
C ASP A 635 2.95 28.59 -25.56
N GLU A 636 3.54 27.46 -25.17
CA GLU A 636 4.53 26.72 -25.97
C GLU A 636 3.97 26.19 -27.30
N LEU A 637 2.64 26.11 -27.45
CA LEU A 637 1.96 25.70 -28.68
C LEU A 637 1.70 26.91 -29.60
N GLY A 638 2.10 28.12 -29.20
CA GLY A 638 1.81 29.38 -29.88
C GLY A 638 0.39 29.89 -29.68
N GLY A 639 -0.36 29.32 -28.72
CA GLY A 639 -1.71 29.76 -28.37
C GLY A 639 -1.72 30.87 -27.34
N GLU A 640 -2.76 31.71 -27.32
CA GLU A 640 -2.86 32.82 -26.36
C GLU A 640 -3.21 32.32 -24.95
N VAL A 641 -2.59 32.93 -23.93
CA VAL A 641 -2.85 32.69 -22.50
C VAL A 641 -3.16 34.02 -21.82
N ALA A 642 -4.35 34.11 -21.23
CA ALA A 642 -4.80 35.25 -20.46
C ALA A 642 -4.50 35.03 -18.96
N THR A 643 -3.60 35.83 -18.42
CA THR A 643 -3.21 35.80 -17.01
C THR A 643 -3.97 36.86 -16.24
N VAL A 644 -4.64 36.49 -15.14
CA VAL A 644 -5.30 37.44 -14.24
C VAL A 644 -4.22 38.29 -13.55
N LYS A 645 -4.36 39.62 -13.64
CA LYS A 645 -3.38 40.57 -13.08
C LYS A 645 -3.30 40.54 -11.56
N GLN A 646 -4.45 40.37 -10.91
CA GLN A 646 -4.52 40.24 -9.45
C GLN A 646 -4.08 38.84 -9.02
N LYS A 647 -3.10 38.77 -8.11
CA LYS A 647 -2.68 37.51 -7.48
C LYS A 647 -3.69 37.03 -6.45
N ALA A 648 -3.79 35.72 -6.29
CA ALA A 648 -4.59 35.06 -5.25
C ALA A 648 -3.73 34.71 -4.04
N LEU A 649 -4.33 34.74 -2.86
CA LEU A 649 -3.79 34.09 -1.66
C LEU A 649 -4.23 32.63 -1.59
N TYR A 650 -3.55 31.83 -0.77
CA TYR A 650 -3.89 30.43 -0.56
C TYR A 650 -5.34 30.27 -0.07
N ASP A 651 -6.07 29.33 -0.68
CA ASP A 651 -7.50 29.05 -0.47
C ASP A 651 -8.46 30.21 -0.81
N GLN A 652 -7.97 31.32 -1.37
CA GLN A 652 -8.83 32.36 -1.91
C GLN A 652 -9.60 31.79 -3.12
N LYS A 653 -10.90 32.07 -3.21
CA LYS A 653 -11.72 31.62 -4.34
C LYS A 653 -11.54 32.52 -5.57
N LEU A 654 -11.74 31.97 -6.76
CA LEU A 654 -11.69 32.72 -8.02
C LEU A 654 -12.62 33.95 -8.03
N SER A 655 -13.78 33.85 -7.36
CA SER A 655 -14.75 34.94 -7.20
C SER A 655 -14.21 36.18 -6.48
N ALA A 656 -13.08 36.05 -5.76
CA ALA A 656 -12.40 37.18 -5.13
C ALA A 656 -11.38 37.86 -6.04
N LEU A 657 -11.07 37.28 -7.21
CA LEU A 657 -10.25 37.87 -8.26
C LEU A 657 -11.09 38.39 -9.43
N LEU A 658 -12.13 37.64 -9.80
CA LEU A 658 -13.01 37.95 -10.93
C LEU A 658 -14.46 37.95 -10.46
N ASP A 659 -15.18 39.05 -10.68
CA ASP A 659 -16.59 39.14 -10.32
C ASP A 659 -17.46 38.17 -11.13
N LYS A 660 -18.73 38.03 -10.69
CA LYS A 660 -19.67 37.11 -11.33
C LYS A 660 -19.90 37.40 -12.82
N THR A 661 -19.94 38.66 -13.22
CA THR A 661 -20.21 39.08 -14.61
C THR A 661 -19.07 38.66 -15.53
N ILE A 662 -17.83 38.78 -15.07
CA ILE A 662 -16.65 38.32 -15.82
C ILE A 662 -16.60 36.79 -15.84
N ARG A 663 -16.87 36.12 -14.71
CA ARG A 663 -16.85 34.65 -14.64
C ARG A 663 -17.89 33.99 -15.55
N GLU A 664 -19.08 34.56 -15.69
CA GLU A 664 -20.11 34.05 -16.61
C GLU A 664 -19.72 34.19 -18.10
N GLN A 665 -18.85 35.13 -18.44
CA GLN A 665 -18.32 35.33 -19.80
C GLN A 665 -17.13 34.43 -20.14
N LEU A 666 -16.60 33.68 -19.17
CA LEU A 666 -15.54 32.68 -19.41
C LEU A 666 -16.06 31.45 -20.16
N SER A 667 -17.31 31.39 -20.62
CA SER A 667 -17.85 30.24 -21.36
C SER A 667 -16.96 29.90 -22.58
N PRO A 668 -16.48 28.65 -22.72
CA PRO A 668 -15.60 28.25 -23.85
C PRO A 668 -16.19 28.43 -25.25
N ASP A 669 -17.51 28.36 -25.41
CA ASP A 669 -18.17 28.45 -26.72
C ASP A 669 -17.84 29.76 -27.46
N GLY A 670 -17.11 29.65 -28.58
CA GLY A 670 -16.74 30.78 -29.44
C GLY A 670 -15.67 31.72 -28.88
N ILE A 671 -15.08 31.43 -27.72
CA ILE A 671 -14.11 32.34 -27.06
C ILE A 671 -12.73 32.32 -27.73
N ALA A 672 -12.41 31.24 -28.45
CA ALA A 672 -11.15 31.07 -29.17
C ALA A 672 -11.35 30.24 -30.44
N THR A 673 -10.34 30.26 -31.31
CA THR A 673 -10.24 29.39 -32.49
C THR A 673 -8.89 28.70 -32.52
N ARG A 674 -8.81 27.51 -33.11
CA ARG A 674 -7.55 26.79 -33.30
C ARG A 674 -7.55 26.14 -34.68
N MET A 675 -6.51 26.42 -35.48
CA MET A 675 -6.41 25.95 -36.86
C MET A 675 -6.44 24.42 -36.91
N GLY A 676 -7.38 23.85 -37.68
CA GLY A 676 -7.52 22.40 -37.84
C GLY A 676 -8.20 21.66 -36.69
N PHE A 677 -8.74 22.40 -35.70
CA PHE A 677 -9.48 21.84 -34.59
C PHE A 677 -10.85 22.51 -34.44
N ILE A 678 -11.79 21.75 -33.89
CA ILE A 678 -13.09 22.24 -33.41
C ILE A 678 -13.12 22.21 -31.87
N PRO A 679 -13.96 23.03 -31.20
CA PRO A 679 -14.12 22.96 -29.75
C PRO A 679 -14.54 21.56 -29.31
N GLY A 680 -13.72 20.92 -28.48
CA GLY A 680 -13.98 19.59 -27.93
C GLY A 680 -14.91 19.61 -26.72
N ASP A 681 -15.02 20.75 -26.06
CA ASP A 681 -16.00 21.06 -25.03
C ASP A 681 -16.36 22.55 -25.14
N ARG A 682 -17.65 22.87 -25.08
CA ARG A 682 -18.15 24.24 -25.22
C ARG A 682 -18.54 24.89 -23.89
N LEU A 683 -18.54 24.11 -22.80
CA LEU A 683 -19.01 24.53 -21.49
C LEU A 683 -17.91 24.48 -20.42
N MET A 684 -16.92 23.59 -20.58
CA MET A 684 -15.94 23.31 -19.53
C MET A 684 -14.53 23.78 -19.89
N TRP A 685 -13.83 24.31 -18.90
CA TRP A 685 -12.37 24.42 -18.87
C TRP A 685 -11.75 23.25 -18.13
N TYR A 686 -10.48 22.96 -18.34
CA TYR A 686 -9.78 21.86 -17.69
C TYR A 686 -8.54 22.37 -16.96
N ASP A 687 -8.16 21.81 -15.83
CA ASP A 687 -6.97 22.20 -15.05
C ASP A 687 -5.67 21.55 -15.56
N THR A 688 -5.76 20.67 -16.55
CA THR A 688 -4.62 20.03 -17.22
C THR A 688 -4.75 20.14 -18.75
N PRO A 689 -3.64 20.30 -19.49
CA PRO A 689 -3.68 20.42 -20.94
C PRO A 689 -4.05 19.11 -21.66
N LEU A 690 -3.96 17.96 -20.97
CA LEU A 690 -4.32 16.63 -21.47
C LEU A 690 -5.76 16.20 -21.11
N PHE A 691 -6.48 17.01 -20.32
CA PHE A 691 -7.89 16.79 -19.98
C PHE A 691 -8.17 15.50 -19.20
N ASN A 692 -7.23 15.07 -18.34
CA ASN A 692 -7.32 13.79 -17.60
C ASN A 692 -8.17 13.88 -16.31
N THR A 693 -8.72 15.06 -16.02
CA THR A 693 -9.38 15.45 -14.77
C THR A 693 -10.72 16.15 -15.08
N GLY A 694 -11.62 16.25 -14.08
CA GLY A 694 -12.92 16.90 -14.25
C GLY A 694 -12.81 18.38 -14.63
N GLY A 695 -13.77 18.91 -15.40
CA GLY A 695 -13.74 20.29 -15.89
C GLY A 695 -14.47 21.32 -15.00
N TYR A 696 -14.25 22.60 -15.28
CA TYR A 696 -14.82 23.75 -14.60
C TYR A 696 -15.76 24.51 -15.55
N ASN A 697 -17.04 24.55 -15.20
CA ASN A 697 -18.01 25.45 -15.85
C ASN A 697 -18.17 26.69 -14.97
N PHE A 698 -17.63 27.83 -15.39
CA PHE A 698 -17.69 29.08 -14.62
C PHE A 698 -19.04 29.81 -14.74
N LYS A 699 -19.92 29.36 -15.63
CA LYS A 699 -21.24 29.95 -15.86
C LYS A 699 -22.32 29.18 -15.10
N ASP A 700 -23.23 29.91 -14.45
CA ASP A 700 -24.41 29.33 -13.80
C ASP A 700 -25.25 28.55 -14.83
N HIS A 701 -25.69 27.35 -14.45
CA HIS A 701 -26.51 26.49 -15.30
C HIS A 701 -27.87 26.22 -14.66
N THR A 702 -28.95 26.63 -15.32
CA THR A 702 -30.33 26.41 -14.86
C THR A 702 -30.97 25.25 -15.62
N SER A 703 -31.45 24.23 -14.90
CA SER A 703 -32.25 23.13 -15.46
C SER A 703 -33.56 23.00 -14.71
N TRP A 704 -34.68 23.04 -15.44
CA TRP A 704 -36.10 22.96 -15.04
C TRP A 704 -36.54 23.72 -13.77
N PHE A 705 -35.94 23.50 -12.60
CA PHE A 705 -36.23 24.18 -11.33
C PHE A 705 -35.01 24.46 -10.42
N TRP A 706 -33.78 24.10 -10.84
CA TRP A 706 -32.57 24.27 -10.04
C TRP A 706 -31.48 25.02 -10.84
N THR A 707 -30.89 26.05 -10.24
CA THR A 707 -29.68 26.70 -10.75
C THR A 707 -28.48 26.11 -10.04
N THR A 708 -27.57 25.49 -10.80
CA THR A 708 -26.26 25.10 -10.29
C THR A 708 -25.33 26.30 -10.47
N PRO A 709 -24.75 26.83 -9.38
CA PRO A 709 -23.77 27.91 -9.49
C PRO A 709 -22.56 27.48 -10.31
N GLY A 710 -22.02 28.40 -11.09
CA GLY A 710 -20.75 28.22 -11.78
C GLY A 710 -19.63 27.93 -10.79
N ALA A 711 -18.62 27.20 -11.27
CA ALA A 711 -17.46 26.81 -10.50
C ALA A 711 -16.75 28.02 -9.87
N ASP A 712 -16.33 27.84 -8.63
CA ASP A 712 -15.60 28.85 -7.87
C ASP A 712 -14.46 28.18 -7.10
N PRO A 713 -13.41 27.73 -7.80
CA PRO A 713 -12.33 26.94 -7.22
C PRO A 713 -11.51 27.76 -6.21
N ALA A 714 -11.04 27.09 -5.16
CA ALA A 714 -10.04 27.62 -4.25
C ALA A 714 -8.64 27.56 -4.89
N ILE A 715 -7.89 28.65 -4.82
CA ILE A 715 -6.56 28.75 -5.40
C ILE A 715 -5.51 28.30 -4.37
N GLN A 716 -4.87 27.15 -4.61
CA GLN A 716 -3.88 26.56 -3.69
C GLN A 716 -2.47 26.53 -4.28
N LYS A 717 -2.36 26.82 -5.58
CA LYS A 717 -1.13 26.88 -6.37
C LYS A 717 -1.39 27.78 -7.57
N ASP A 718 -0.36 28.05 -8.37
CA ASP A 718 -0.57 28.59 -9.71
C ASP A 718 -1.52 27.68 -10.50
N MET A 719 -2.64 28.23 -10.97
CA MET A 719 -3.68 27.49 -11.69
C MET A 719 -3.77 27.98 -13.13
N THR A 720 -3.86 27.05 -14.07
CA THR A 720 -4.14 27.35 -15.48
C THR A 720 -5.33 26.50 -15.94
N PHE A 721 -6.31 27.16 -16.55
CA PHE A 721 -7.50 26.55 -17.11
C PHE A 721 -7.34 26.48 -18.63
N TYR A 722 -7.47 25.29 -19.22
CA TYR A 722 -7.20 25.00 -20.63
C TYR A 722 -8.50 24.74 -21.40
N LEU A 723 -8.57 25.26 -22.63
CA LEU A 723 -9.58 24.87 -23.61
C LEU A 723 -9.32 23.47 -24.15
N LYS A 724 -10.40 22.72 -24.35
CA LYS A 724 -10.37 21.41 -24.99
C LYS A 724 -10.65 21.54 -26.49
N TRP A 725 -9.76 20.96 -27.28
CA TRP A 725 -9.85 20.90 -28.74
C TRP A 725 -9.99 19.46 -29.21
N THR A 726 -10.78 19.25 -30.25
CA THR A 726 -10.89 17.99 -30.99
C THR A 726 -10.44 18.24 -32.42
N GLU A 727 -9.63 17.35 -32.98
CA GLU A 727 -9.23 17.44 -34.39
C GLU A 727 -10.46 17.55 -35.29
N ASP A 728 -10.44 18.47 -36.24
CA ASP A 728 -11.52 18.59 -37.22
C ASP A 728 -11.41 17.43 -38.22
N PRO A 729 -12.39 16.51 -38.27
CA PRO A 729 -12.32 15.32 -39.13
C PRO A 729 -12.32 15.66 -40.64
N THR A 730 -12.61 16.92 -41.01
CA THR A 730 -12.55 17.38 -42.40
C THR A 730 -11.13 17.76 -42.85
N VAL A 731 -10.17 17.87 -41.93
CA VAL A 731 -8.77 18.17 -42.23
C VAL A 731 -8.08 16.91 -42.76
N GLN A 732 -7.50 17.00 -43.95
CA GLN A 732 -6.74 15.89 -44.52
C GLN A 732 -5.42 15.69 -43.77
N LYS A 733 -5.17 14.46 -43.30
CA LYS A 733 -3.92 14.05 -42.65
C LYS A 733 -2.92 13.48 -43.65
N VAL A 734 -1.65 13.88 -43.53
CA VAL A 734 -0.51 13.41 -44.34
C VAL A 734 0.55 12.86 -43.39
N GLU A 735 0.84 11.56 -43.50
CA GLU A 735 1.73 10.84 -42.60
C GLU A 735 2.90 10.20 -43.34
N ALA A 736 4.06 10.11 -42.68
CA ALA A 736 5.26 9.47 -43.21
C ALA A 736 6.19 9.03 -42.06
N THR A 737 6.95 7.96 -42.30
CA THR A 737 8.06 7.55 -41.44
C THR A 737 9.35 7.56 -42.27
N LEU A 738 10.38 8.23 -41.76
CA LEU A 738 11.67 8.39 -42.44
C LEU A 738 12.77 7.66 -41.66
N ASP A 739 13.62 6.90 -42.36
CA ASP A 739 14.85 6.37 -41.79
C ASP A 739 15.98 7.37 -42.01
N LEU A 740 16.61 7.83 -40.94
CA LEU A 740 17.73 8.76 -40.97
C LEU A 740 19.05 7.98 -40.85
N PRO A 741 19.96 8.08 -41.84
CA PRO A 741 21.28 7.46 -41.74
C PRO A 741 22.07 8.01 -40.54
N SER A 742 22.46 7.13 -39.62
CA SER A 742 23.07 7.44 -38.34
C SER A 742 24.34 6.66 -38.06
N ASP A 743 25.16 7.14 -37.14
CA ASP A 743 26.39 6.47 -36.67
C ASP A 743 26.72 6.84 -35.21
N LEU A 744 27.54 6.04 -34.53
CA LEU A 744 28.06 6.28 -33.18
C LEU A 744 29.55 5.92 -33.11
N TYR A 745 30.39 6.83 -32.61
CA TYR A 745 31.83 6.60 -32.56
C TYR A 745 32.54 7.33 -31.41
N GLY A 746 33.77 6.90 -31.12
CA GLY A 746 34.68 7.52 -30.15
C GLY A 746 35.61 8.56 -30.77
N LEU A 747 36.86 8.17 -31.05
CA LEU A 747 37.92 9.10 -31.50
C LEU A 747 37.65 9.79 -32.84
N SER A 748 37.14 9.05 -33.82
CA SER A 748 36.89 9.59 -35.16
C SER A 748 35.81 8.78 -35.88
N GLN A 749 35.09 9.45 -36.79
CA GLN A 749 34.08 8.80 -37.62
C GLN A 749 34.69 7.76 -38.56
N ALA A 750 35.93 7.95 -39.02
CA ALA A 750 36.59 6.99 -39.91
C ALA A 750 36.93 5.67 -39.18
N ASP A 751 37.03 5.71 -37.85
CA ASP A 751 37.33 4.56 -37.00
C ASP A 751 36.08 3.91 -36.40
N SER A 752 34.86 4.39 -36.71
CA SER A 752 33.62 3.85 -36.17
C SER A 752 33.42 2.34 -36.39
N PRO A 753 33.97 1.70 -37.45
CA PRO A 753 33.93 0.25 -37.57
C PRO A 753 34.81 -0.50 -36.57
N ASN A 754 35.81 0.13 -35.94
CA ASN A 754 36.81 -0.54 -35.11
C ASN A 754 36.49 -0.39 -33.60
N PRO A 755 36.91 -1.36 -32.75
CA PRO A 755 36.77 -1.23 -31.31
C PRO A 755 37.57 -0.04 -30.74
N PHE A 756 36.94 0.74 -29.88
CA PHE A 756 37.52 1.93 -29.26
C PHE A 756 38.20 1.60 -27.92
N MET A 757 39.52 1.72 -27.86
CA MET A 757 40.32 1.35 -26.68
C MET A 757 40.33 2.46 -25.61
N VAL A 758 40.01 2.13 -24.36
CA VAL A 758 39.90 3.09 -23.23
C VAL A 758 40.57 2.55 -21.96
N ASP A 759 41.27 3.42 -21.23
CA ASP A 759 41.91 3.08 -19.96
C ASP A 759 40.91 3.04 -18.79
N ALA A 760 40.98 1.97 -18.00
CA ALA A 760 40.26 1.76 -16.76
C ALA A 760 41.11 2.13 -15.55
N ASP A 761 41.55 3.40 -15.53
CA ASP A 761 42.31 3.98 -14.41
C ASP A 761 41.43 4.78 -13.44
N GLY A 762 40.12 4.92 -13.72
CA GLY A 762 39.16 5.67 -12.90
C GLY A 762 39.26 7.20 -13.01
N TYR A 763 40.24 7.73 -13.74
CA TYR A 763 40.50 9.17 -13.84
C TYR A 763 40.37 9.70 -15.26
N LYS A 764 40.90 9.00 -16.26
CA LYS A 764 40.83 9.42 -17.67
C LYS A 764 39.41 9.37 -18.18
N THR A 765 39.03 10.45 -18.86
CA THR A 765 37.72 10.57 -19.50
C THR A 765 37.82 10.31 -20.99
N PHE A 766 36.76 9.78 -21.58
CA PHE A 766 36.56 9.67 -23.02
C PHE A 766 35.21 10.29 -23.43
N SER A 767 35.01 10.41 -24.74
CA SER A 767 33.81 10.96 -25.34
C SER A 767 33.21 10.01 -26.37
N LEU A 768 31.92 10.19 -26.63
CA LEU A 768 31.20 9.50 -27.70
C LEU A 768 30.39 10.52 -28.50
N THR A 769 30.41 10.36 -29.81
CA THR A 769 29.72 11.23 -30.76
C THR A 769 28.68 10.43 -31.53
N GLY A 770 27.41 10.83 -31.41
CA GLY A 770 26.32 10.37 -32.25
C GLY A 770 26.12 11.27 -33.45
N LEU A 771 25.73 10.69 -34.58
CA LEU A 771 25.56 11.40 -35.86
C LEU A 771 24.24 11.01 -36.54
N ILE A 772 23.55 11.97 -37.15
CA ILE A 772 22.40 11.74 -38.05
C ILE A 772 22.53 12.52 -39.36
N ASN A 773 22.02 11.97 -40.47
CA ASN A 773 21.90 12.68 -41.76
C ASN A 773 20.50 13.27 -41.97
N MET A 774 20.43 14.52 -42.41
CA MET A 774 19.17 15.26 -42.58
C MET A 774 18.63 15.29 -44.01
N LYS A 775 19.32 14.70 -45.00
CA LYS A 775 18.91 14.79 -46.42
C LYS A 775 17.52 14.22 -46.68
N SER A 776 17.17 13.09 -46.06
CA SER A 776 15.84 12.49 -46.23
C SER A 776 14.71 13.39 -45.72
N VAL A 777 14.97 14.22 -44.70
CA VAL A 777 14.01 15.22 -44.22
C VAL A 777 13.91 16.39 -45.20
N GLN A 778 15.05 16.87 -45.72
CA GLN A 778 15.11 17.94 -46.72
C GLN A 778 14.40 17.56 -48.03
N GLU A 779 14.59 16.33 -48.51
CA GLU A 779 13.87 15.78 -49.67
C GLU A 779 12.36 15.70 -49.41
N LYS A 780 11.96 15.28 -48.20
CA LYS A 780 10.54 15.18 -47.85
C LYS A 780 9.85 16.54 -47.83
N MET A 781 10.54 17.60 -47.42
CA MET A 781 10.03 18.97 -47.52
C MET A 781 9.70 19.32 -48.98
N GLN A 782 10.61 19.04 -49.93
CA GLN A 782 10.32 19.32 -51.35
C GLN A 782 9.09 18.57 -51.87
N GLU A 783 8.82 17.34 -51.39
CA GLU A 783 7.60 16.62 -51.75
C GLU A 783 6.31 17.29 -51.25
N ILE A 784 6.34 17.94 -50.07
CA ILE A 784 5.18 18.63 -49.50
C ILE A 784 4.70 19.78 -50.39
N GLU A 785 5.62 20.46 -51.10
CA GLU A 785 5.30 21.55 -52.03
C GLU A 785 4.32 21.09 -53.12
N ASN A 786 4.46 19.84 -53.59
CA ASN A 786 3.58 19.27 -54.61
C ASN A 786 2.13 19.05 -54.13
N LEU A 787 1.88 19.07 -52.81
CA LEU A 787 0.54 18.92 -52.23
C LEU A 787 -0.27 20.22 -52.24
N TYR A 788 0.35 21.35 -52.60
CA TYR A 788 -0.26 22.66 -52.77
C TYR A 788 0.03 23.23 -54.18
N PRO A 789 -0.46 22.59 -55.26
CA PRO A 789 0.00 22.88 -56.63
C PRO A 789 -0.29 24.31 -57.11
N ASN A 790 -1.30 24.99 -56.55
CA ASN A 790 -1.64 26.38 -56.90
C ASN A 790 -0.82 27.42 -56.11
N ASP A 791 -0.19 27.00 -55.00
CA ASP A 791 0.53 27.87 -54.06
C ASP A 791 2.03 27.50 -53.97
N ALA A 792 2.48 26.47 -54.72
CA ALA A 792 3.86 25.96 -54.69
C ALA A 792 4.91 27.01 -55.10
N ALA A 793 4.54 27.99 -55.94
CA ALA A 793 5.41 29.11 -56.31
C ALA A 793 5.46 30.22 -55.24
N HIS A 794 4.60 30.16 -54.22
CA HIS A 794 4.46 31.14 -53.14
C HIS A 794 4.37 30.47 -51.76
N PRO A 795 5.40 29.72 -51.33
CA PRO A 795 5.42 29.01 -50.05
C PRO A 795 5.24 29.92 -48.82
N GLU A 796 5.55 31.21 -48.93
CA GLU A 796 5.33 32.23 -47.90
C GLU A 796 3.84 32.43 -47.55
N ASN A 797 2.93 32.07 -48.47
CA ASN A 797 1.49 32.25 -48.29
C ASN A 797 0.81 31.05 -47.60
N ILE A 798 1.52 29.93 -47.42
CA ILE A 798 1.01 28.77 -46.70
C ILE A 798 1.30 28.98 -45.21
N LYS A 799 0.26 29.34 -44.45
CA LYS A 799 0.37 29.59 -43.01
C LYS A 799 0.50 28.29 -42.25
N LEU A 800 1.38 28.27 -41.26
CA LEU A 800 1.59 27.15 -40.36
C LEU A 800 1.07 27.44 -38.96
N SER A 801 0.58 26.40 -38.29
CA SER A 801 0.15 26.45 -36.89
C SER A 801 0.47 25.12 -36.19
N GLY A 802 0.81 25.19 -34.90
CA GLY A 802 1.19 24.02 -34.12
C GLY A 802 2.44 23.30 -34.64
N THR A 803 3.34 24.03 -35.30
CA THR A 803 4.57 23.49 -35.87
C THR A 803 5.51 23.06 -34.76
N GLN A 804 5.73 21.76 -34.64
CA GLN A 804 6.67 21.16 -33.70
C GLN A 804 7.55 20.19 -34.45
N CYS A 805 8.83 20.20 -34.11
CA CYS A 805 9.82 19.30 -34.66
C CYS A 805 10.76 18.92 -33.52
N THR A 806 10.89 17.62 -33.25
CA THR A 806 11.74 17.11 -32.19
C THR A 806 12.67 16.04 -32.72
N PHE A 807 13.88 16.01 -32.18
CA PHE A 807 14.81 14.89 -32.30
C PHE A 807 15.22 14.48 -30.90
N LYS A 808 15.34 13.19 -30.69
CA LYS A 808 15.77 12.58 -29.44
C LYS A 808 16.88 11.59 -29.75
N ALA A 809 18.08 11.90 -29.29
CA ALA A 809 19.22 10.99 -29.32
C ALA A 809 19.39 10.37 -27.93
N GLU A 810 19.35 9.05 -27.85
CA GLU A 810 19.57 8.29 -26.63
C GLU A 810 20.87 7.49 -26.77
N LEU A 811 21.76 7.65 -25.82
CA LEU A 811 22.98 6.87 -25.68
C LEU A 811 22.85 6.02 -24.42
N THR A 812 22.86 4.70 -24.59
CA THR A 812 22.82 3.74 -23.50
C THR A 812 24.20 3.13 -23.34
N LEU A 813 24.78 3.30 -22.16
CA LEU A 813 26.12 2.84 -21.83
C LEU A 813 26.01 1.48 -21.12
N PRO A 814 26.97 0.57 -21.34
CA PRO A 814 27.00 -0.72 -20.67
C PRO A 814 27.45 -0.55 -19.21
N ASP A 815 27.21 -1.58 -18.39
CA ASP A 815 27.82 -1.67 -17.06
C ASP A 815 29.35 -1.62 -17.18
N GLY A 816 30.00 -0.89 -16.26
CA GLY A 816 31.45 -0.65 -16.30
C GLY A 816 31.85 0.71 -16.89
N VAL A 817 30.93 1.45 -17.50
CA VAL A 817 31.12 2.86 -17.86
C VAL A 817 30.48 3.76 -16.78
N THR A 818 31.17 4.79 -16.30
CA THR A 818 30.60 5.81 -15.41
C THR A 818 30.14 7.01 -16.22
N VAL A 819 28.88 7.42 -16.02
CA VAL A 819 28.29 8.61 -16.65
C VAL A 819 28.45 9.84 -15.74
N PRO A 820 28.90 11.01 -16.25
CA PRO A 820 28.96 12.24 -15.46
C PRO A 820 27.59 12.69 -14.97
N GLU A 821 27.47 13.07 -13.69
CA GLU A 821 26.19 13.54 -13.10
C GLU A 821 25.60 14.75 -13.85
N ASN A 822 26.46 15.63 -14.36
CA ASN A 822 26.07 16.84 -15.10
C ASN A 822 26.59 16.80 -16.56
N ALA A 823 26.42 15.66 -17.23
CA ALA A 823 26.81 15.55 -18.64
C ALA A 823 26.07 16.56 -19.52
N SER A 824 26.79 17.20 -20.43
CA SER A 824 26.24 18.10 -21.45
C SER A 824 26.65 17.63 -22.85
N ALA A 825 25.84 17.96 -23.85
CA ALA A 825 26.13 17.64 -25.24
C ALA A 825 26.60 18.89 -26.00
N SER A 826 27.73 18.77 -26.70
CA SER A 826 28.15 19.73 -27.73
C SER A 826 27.58 19.31 -29.07
N VAL A 827 27.01 20.24 -29.84
CA VAL A 827 26.25 19.92 -31.05
C VAL A 827 26.69 20.77 -32.23
N GLU A 828 26.97 20.11 -33.35
CA GLU A 828 27.40 20.72 -34.60
C GLU A 828 26.38 20.46 -35.71
N GLY A 829 26.17 21.46 -36.59
CA GLY A 829 25.28 21.35 -37.73
C GLY A 829 23.77 21.48 -37.41
N LEU A 830 23.38 21.85 -36.19
CA LEU A 830 21.97 21.88 -35.80
C LEU A 830 21.13 22.98 -36.50
N GLY A 831 21.77 24.06 -36.97
CA GLY A 831 21.12 25.23 -37.55
C GLY A 831 20.55 26.20 -36.50
N ASP A 832 20.29 27.44 -36.89
CA ASP A 832 19.95 28.53 -35.96
C ASP A 832 18.51 28.47 -35.41
N LYS A 833 17.63 27.73 -36.09
CA LYS A 833 16.21 27.60 -35.72
C LYS A 833 15.91 26.39 -34.84
N PHE A 834 16.93 25.60 -34.51
CA PHE A 834 16.83 24.48 -33.58
C PHE A 834 17.69 24.76 -32.34
N GLU A 835 17.34 24.12 -31.24
CA GLU A 835 18.08 24.20 -29.99
C GLU A 835 18.16 22.85 -29.29
N VAL A 836 19.19 22.69 -28.46
CA VAL A 836 19.25 21.61 -27.48
C VAL A 836 18.34 22.00 -26.33
N LYS A 837 17.18 21.35 -26.23
CA LYS A 837 16.17 21.66 -25.22
C LYS A 837 16.54 21.10 -23.86
N GLU A 838 17.15 19.91 -23.85
CA GLU A 838 17.55 19.21 -22.63
C GLU A 838 18.64 18.18 -22.91
N THR A 839 19.58 18.03 -21.97
CA THR A 839 20.42 16.83 -21.84
C THR A 839 20.14 16.22 -20.47
N LYS A 840 19.71 14.97 -20.44
CA LYS A 840 19.27 14.28 -19.23
C LYS A 840 20.06 13.00 -19.01
N VAL A 841 20.53 12.81 -17.78
CA VAL A 841 21.21 11.59 -17.34
C VAL A 841 20.28 10.80 -16.42
N GLU A 842 20.00 9.54 -16.78
CA GLU A 842 19.20 8.61 -15.99
C GLU A 842 19.96 7.28 -15.88
N GLY A 843 20.76 7.13 -14.83
CA GLY A 843 21.66 5.98 -14.67
C GLY A 843 22.66 5.89 -15.82
N GLN A 844 22.66 4.78 -16.54
CA GLN A 844 23.54 4.54 -17.70
C GLN A 844 23.02 5.11 -19.02
N LYS A 845 21.94 5.89 -18.99
CA LYS A 845 21.33 6.45 -20.19
C LYS A 845 21.51 7.97 -20.22
N VAL A 846 22.08 8.46 -21.32
CA VAL A 846 22.14 9.90 -21.65
C VAL A 846 21.14 10.17 -22.76
N THR A 847 20.25 11.14 -22.54
CA THR A 847 19.24 11.55 -23.51
C THR A 847 19.46 13.00 -23.88
N VAL A 848 19.66 13.29 -25.17
CA VAL A 848 19.74 14.65 -25.71
C VAL A 848 18.49 14.90 -26.55
N THR A 849 17.73 15.93 -26.17
CA THR A 849 16.52 16.34 -26.88
C THR A 849 16.76 17.65 -27.60
N PHE A 850 16.52 17.65 -28.91
CA PHE A 850 16.58 18.80 -29.79
C PHE A 850 15.17 19.18 -30.19
N ALA A 851 14.89 20.48 -30.28
CA ALA A 851 13.59 20.97 -30.71
C ALA A 851 13.75 22.18 -31.62
N LEU A 852 12.78 22.37 -32.52
CA LEU A 852 12.60 23.62 -33.24
C LEU A 852 12.23 24.72 -32.23
N LYS A 853 12.90 25.87 -32.31
CA LYS A 853 12.62 27.04 -31.47
C LYS A 853 11.19 27.51 -31.71
N GLY A 854 10.38 27.55 -30.66
CA GLY A 854 8.97 27.96 -30.74
C GLY A 854 8.80 29.42 -31.13
N GLY A 855 7.71 29.74 -31.83
CA GLY A 855 7.28 31.12 -32.11
C GLY A 855 7.86 31.79 -33.35
N ASP A 856 8.82 31.17 -34.04
CA ASP A 856 9.59 31.78 -35.15
C ASP A 856 9.23 31.26 -36.55
N ILE A 857 8.34 30.27 -36.65
CA ILE A 857 7.97 29.60 -37.91
C ILE A 857 6.46 29.72 -38.10
N HIS A 858 6.05 30.65 -38.96
CA HIS A 858 4.66 31.01 -39.22
C HIS A 858 4.17 30.58 -40.60
N ASN A 859 5.08 30.29 -41.52
CA ASN A 859 4.76 29.86 -42.88
C ASN A 859 5.71 28.76 -43.36
N TYR A 860 5.33 28.15 -44.48
CA TYR A 860 6.08 27.03 -45.04
C TYR A 860 7.48 27.43 -45.53
N ALA A 861 7.66 28.66 -46.05
CA ALA A 861 8.98 29.15 -46.48
C ALA A 861 9.99 29.23 -45.33
N GLU A 862 9.57 29.71 -44.16
CA GLU A 862 10.39 29.77 -42.95
C GLU A 862 10.75 28.36 -42.44
N LEU A 863 9.79 27.43 -42.43
CA LEU A 863 10.03 26.04 -42.04
C LEU A 863 11.05 25.38 -42.98
N LYS A 864 10.90 25.59 -44.29
CA LYS A 864 11.82 25.07 -45.29
C LYS A 864 13.24 25.59 -45.07
N ALA A 865 13.40 26.90 -44.85
CA ALA A 865 14.70 27.50 -44.56
C ALA A 865 15.33 26.94 -43.27
N ALA A 866 14.52 26.69 -42.23
CA ALA A 866 14.99 26.07 -40.99
C ALA A 866 15.52 24.65 -41.22
N VAL A 867 14.81 23.82 -41.98
CA VAL A 867 15.22 22.44 -42.29
C VAL A 867 16.44 22.41 -43.24
N ASP A 868 16.48 23.28 -44.24
CA ASP A 868 17.62 23.39 -45.16
C ASP A 868 18.91 23.86 -44.45
N SER A 869 18.78 24.56 -43.31
CA SER A 869 19.92 24.97 -42.49
C SER A 869 20.51 23.87 -41.60
N MET A 870 19.84 22.72 -41.49
CA MET A 870 20.32 21.59 -40.70
C MET A 870 21.32 20.74 -41.49
N GLY A 871 22.37 20.31 -40.81
CA GLY A 871 23.45 19.49 -41.32
C GLY A 871 24.65 20.30 -41.80
N ASP A 872 25.83 19.68 -41.77
CA ASP A 872 27.01 20.19 -42.46
C ASP A 872 26.91 20.01 -44.00
N ALA A 873 28.00 20.22 -44.73
CA ALA A 873 28.02 20.07 -46.19
C ALA A 873 27.62 18.65 -46.69
N ASN A 874 27.69 17.64 -45.83
CA ASN A 874 27.24 16.27 -46.12
C ASN A 874 25.81 16.01 -45.64
N GLY A 875 25.20 16.95 -44.93
CA GLY A 875 23.90 16.85 -44.28
C GLY A 875 23.98 16.26 -42.88
N ASP A 876 25.16 16.20 -42.25
CA ASP A 876 25.36 15.53 -40.97
C ASP A 876 25.19 16.48 -39.78
N VAL A 877 24.42 16.06 -38.78
CA VAL A 877 24.30 16.71 -37.46
C VAL A 877 24.96 15.80 -36.43
N LYS A 878 25.84 16.37 -35.61
CA LYS A 878 26.68 15.62 -34.65
C LYS A 878 26.41 16.10 -33.23
N ALA A 879 26.30 15.15 -32.30
CA ALA A 879 26.17 15.44 -30.88
C ALA A 879 27.21 14.63 -30.09
N THR A 880 28.08 15.33 -29.36
CA THR A 880 29.18 14.75 -28.59
C THR A 880 28.94 14.93 -27.10
N VAL A 881 29.05 13.84 -26.34
CA VAL A 881 29.01 13.87 -24.88
C VAL A 881 30.38 13.47 -24.34
N ASP A 882 30.95 14.33 -23.51
CA ASP A 882 32.27 14.16 -22.91
C ASP A 882 32.17 13.68 -21.45
N GLY A 883 33.29 13.19 -20.92
CA GLY A 883 33.46 12.98 -19.47
C GLY A 883 33.20 11.55 -19.00
N PHE A 884 32.85 10.61 -19.90
CA PHE A 884 32.68 9.21 -19.55
C PHE A 884 33.97 8.61 -19.01
N LYS A 885 33.88 7.69 -18.06
CA LYS A 885 35.04 6.96 -17.50
C LYS A 885 34.76 5.47 -17.49
N LEU A 886 35.81 4.64 -17.42
CA LEU A 886 35.64 3.24 -17.06
C LEU A 886 35.78 3.08 -15.54
N ASP A 887 34.84 2.35 -14.94
CA ASP A 887 34.85 1.99 -13.52
C ASP A 887 35.85 0.87 -13.30
N PRO A 888 37.03 1.15 -12.69
CA PRO A 888 38.11 0.18 -12.57
C PRO A 888 37.70 -1.04 -11.74
N ASP A 889 36.72 -0.93 -10.84
CA ASP A 889 36.29 -2.06 -10.01
C ASP A 889 35.33 -3.00 -10.74
N LYS A 890 34.71 -2.55 -11.83
CA LYS A 890 33.73 -3.31 -12.60
C LYS A 890 34.27 -3.91 -13.90
N VAL A 891 35.39 -3.41 -14.39
CA VAL A 891 35.98 -3.85 -15.66
C VAL A 891 37.34 -4.52 -15.46
N SER A 892 37.60 -5.52 -16.29
CA SER A 892 38.88 -6.22 -16.42
C SER A 892 39.59 -5.83 -17.71
N ASN A 893 40.90 -6.07 -17.74
CA ASN A 893 41.69 -5.78 -18.93
C ASN A 893 41.27 -6.67 -20.12
N GLY A 894 40.81 -6.05 -21.20
CA GLY A 894 40.32 -6.70 -22.41
C GLY A 894 38.79 -6.86 -22.49
N ASP A 895 38.03 -6.37 -21.50
CA ASP A 895 36.56 -6.44 -21.55
C ASP A 895 36.01 -5.61 -22.71
N GLU A 896 35.07 -6.18 -23.45
CA GLU A 896 34.34 -5.52 -24.54
C GLU A 896 32.98 -5.02 -24.04
N LEU A 897 32.77 -3.71 -24.15
CA LEU A 897 31.64 -2.96 -23.61
C LEU A 897 30.92 -2.23 -24.75
N THR A 898 29.69 -2.62 -25.07
CA THR A 898 28.95 -2.03 -26.20
C THR A 898 28.07 -0.86 -25.76
N ALA A 899 28.37 0.34 -26.28
CA ALA A 899 27.48 1.50 -26.18
C ALA A 899 26.47 1.48 -27.34
N VAL A 900 25.21 1.74 -27.04
CA VAL A 900 24.11 1.66 -28.01
C VAL A 900 23.45 3.03 -28.16
N GLY A 901 23.41 3.51 -29.40
CA GLY A 901 22.70 4.71 -29.82
C GLY A 901 21.28 4.40 -30.30
N LYS A 902 20.37 5.34 -30.07
CA LYS A 902 19.03 5.33 -30.68
C LYS A 902 18.63 6.75 -31.00
N VAL A 903 18.13 6.96 -32.22
CA VAL A 903 17.57 8.25 -32.62
C VAL A 903 16.11 8.07 -32.98
N SER A 904 15.29 8.98 -32.50
CA SER A 904 13.88 9.07 -32.84
C SER A 904 13.45 10.53 -32.89
N GLY A 905 12.31 10.81 -33.49
CA GLY A 905 11.71 12.13 -33.39
C GLY A 905 10.45 12.28 -34.22
N THR A 906 9.87 13.46 -34.14
CA THR A 906 8.54 13.73 -34.68
C THR A 906 8.49 15.12 -35.28
N PHE A 907 7.67 15.26 -36.32
CA PHE A 907 7.26 16.54 -36.87
C PHE A 907 5.74 16.61 -36.98
N THR A 908 5.15 17.68 -36.48
CA THR A 908 3.73 17.97 -36.64
C THR A 908 3.52 19.41 -37.06
N SER A 909 2.64 19.66 -38.03
CA SER A 909 2.23 21.03 -38.37
C SER A 909 0.90 21.04 -39.12
N PHE A 910 0.05 22.02 -38.83
CA PHE A 910 -1.10 22.35 -39.66
C PHE A 910 -0.68 23.39 -40.68
N ALA A 911 -1.04 23.16 -41.94
CA ALA A 911 -0.74 24.07 -43.04
C ALA A 911 -2.03 24.48 -43.76
N GLN A 912 -2.28 25.79 -43.81
CA GLN A 912 -3.44 26.37 -44.44
C GLN A 912 -3.03 27.30 -45.60
N ASN A 913 -3.60 27.07 -46.78
CA ASN A 913 -3.38 27.93 -47.93
C ASN A 913 -4.35 29.14 -47.94
N PRO A 914 -4.13 30.16 -48.80
CA PRO A 914 -5.00 31.34 -48.89
C PRO A 914 -6.47 31.04 -49.20
N ALA A 915 -6.76 29.89 -49.83
CA ALA A 915 -8.13 29.44 -50.11
C ALA A 915 -8.83 28.83 -48.87
N GLY A 916 -8.16 28.75 -47.72
CA GLY A 916 -8.70 28.19 -46.47
C GLY A 916 -8.58 26.67 -46.35
N THR A 917 -7.96 25.99 -47.32
CA THR A 917 -7.75 24.54 -47.26
C THR A 917 -6.66 24.22 -46.24
N THR A 918 -7.00 23.42 -45.23
CA THR A 918 -6.08 23.04 -44.14
C THR A 918 -5.71 21.56 -44.27
N LYS A 919 -4.42 21.23 -44.12
CA LYS A 919 -3.92 19.85 -44.01
C LYS A 919 -3.09 19.71 -42.72
N PHE A 920 -3.08 18.51 -42.16
CA PHE A 920 -2.25 18.17 -41.01
C PHE A 920 -1.11 17.24 -41.42
N PHE A 921 0.12 17.63 -41.15
CA PHE A 921 1.32 16.83 -41.38
C PHE A 921 1.76 16.20 -40.07
N ASN A 922 1.99 14.89 -40.07
CA ASN A 922 2.43 14.12 -38.90
C ASN A 922 3.47 13.09 -39.31
N PHE A 923 4.74 13.42 -39.13
CA PHE A 923 5.87 12.56 -39.52
C PHE A 923 6.62 12.04 -38.31
N THR A 924 7.17 10.85 -38.47
CA THR A 924 8.11 10.25 -37.52
C THR A 924 9.42 9.94 -38.22
N TRP A 925 10.52 9.93 -37.48
CA TRP A 925 11.80 9.49 -38.01
C TRP A 925 12.59 8.68 -37.00
N ASN A 926 13.35 7.71 -37.51
CA ASN A 926 14.18 6.80 -36.73
C ASN A 926 15.60 6.77 -37.28
N GLY A 927 16.59 6.74 -36.39
CA GLY A 927 17.98 6.53 -36.79
C GLY A 927 18.21 5.10 -37.26
N LYS A 928 19.04 4.94 -38.30
CA LYS A 928 19.46 3.65 -38.84
C LYS A 928 20.95 3.67 -39.10
N GLN A 929 21.66 2.68 -38.58
CA GLN A 929 23.12 2.59 -38.73
C GLN A 929 23.55 2.63 -40.21
N ARG A 930 24.56 3.44 -40.52
CA ARG A 930 25.23 3.45 -41.83
C ARG A 930 26.06 2.19 -42.01
N ASP A 931 26.06 1.65 -43.22
CA ASP A 931 26.82 0.42 -43.53
C ASP A 931 28.34 0.61 -43.34
N GLU A 932 28.87 1.78 -43.72
CA GLU A 932 30.29 2.10 -43.63
C GLU A 932 30.79 2.37 -42.21
N GLY A 933 29.91 2.70 -41.26
CA GLY A 933 30.26 2.99 -39.87
C GLY A 933 29.98 1.83 -38.91
N ARG A 934 29.43 0.73 -39.41
CA ARG A 934 29.05 -0.42 -38.58
C ARG A 934 30.27 -1.09 -37.96
N SER A 935 30.27 -1.24 -36.63
CA SER A 935 31.28 -1.99 -35.88
C SER A 935 31.48 -3.39 -36.47
N ILE A 936 32.74 -3.79 -36.68
CA ILE A 936 33.12 -5.13 -37.18
C ILE A 936 32.71 -6.26 -36.24
N LEU A 937 32.44 -5.93 -34.97
CA LEU A 937 31.98 -6.87 -33.95
C LEU A 937 30.45 -6.91 -33.81
N SER A 938 29.72 -5.98 -34.45
CA SER A 938 28.26 -5.93 -34.31
C SER A 938 27.58 -7.07 -35.06
N THR A 939 26.61 -7.69 -34.40
CA THR A 939 25.78 -8.77 -34.96
C THR A 939 24.44 -8.28 -35.50
N ASP A 940 24.05 -7.02 -35.21
CA ASP A 940 22.83 -6.38 -35.69
C ASP A 940 23.17 -5.30 -36.72
N GLN A 941 22.73 -5.50 -37.96
CA GLN A 941 23.02 -4.59 -39.06
C GLN A 941 22.31 -3.24 -38.96
N ALA A 942 21.24 -3.14 -38.15
CA ALA A 942 20.46 -1.92 -37.98
C ALA A 942 20.82 -1.14 -36.70
N ALA A 943 21.46 -1.79 -35.73
CA ALA A 943 21.80 -1.19 -34.44
C ALA A 943 22.93 -0.17 -34.57
N ILE A 944 22.73 0.99 -33.95
CA ILE A 944 23.74 2.04 -33.86
C ILE A 944 24.59 1.73 -32.63
N GLU A 945 25.82 1.22 -32.84
CA GLU A 945 26.63 0.67 -31.74
C GLU A 945 28.11 1.03 -31.89
N GLN A 946 28.77 1.26 -30.76
CA GLN A 946 30.22 1.37 -30.67
C GLN A 946 30.73 0.46 -29.55
N THR A 947 31.69 -0.41 -29.88
CA THR A 947 32.36 -1.27 -28.89
C THR A 947 33.52 -0.52 -28.26
N ILE A 948 33.59 -0.51 -26.93
CA ILE A 948 34.66 0.02 -26.11
C ILE A 948 35.44 -1.15 -25.51
N VAL A 949 36.77 -1.10 -25.51
CA VAL A 949 37.61 -2.15 -24.93
C VAL A 949 38.41 -1.61 -23.75
N ALA A 950 38.24 -2.20 -22.57
CA ALA A 950 38.84 -1.74 -21.32
C ALA A 950 40.33 -2.13 -21.18
N ARG A 951 41.17 -1.19 -20.71
CA ARG A 951 42.59 -1.42 -20.40
C ARG A 951 42.87 -1.17 -18.92
N LYS A 952 43.22 -2.20 -18.13
CA LYS A 952 43.43 -2.08 -16.67
C LYS A 952 44.84 -2.57 -16.26
N ALA A 953 45.58 -1.73 -15.53
CA ALA A 953 46.92 -2.04 -15.02
C ALA A 953 46.88 -2.89 -13.73
N GLU A 954 47.79 -3.85 -13.56
CA GLU A 954 47.91 -4.66 -12.33
C GLU A 954 48.65 -3.90 -11.21
N HIS A 955 48.20 -3.93 -9.94
CA HIS A 955 48.84 -3.19 -8.82
C HIS A 955 49.75 -4.08 -7.94
N LYS A 956 50.84 -3.52 -7.39
CA LYS A 956 51.77 -4.17 -6.45
C LYS A 956 52.13 -3.28 -5.25
N ASP A 957 52.24 -3.90 -4.08
CA ASP A 957 52.85 -3.25 -2.91
C ASP A 957 54.37 -3.43 -2.96
N VAL A 958 55.13 -2.35 -2.78
CA VAL A 958 56.59 -2.37 -2.62
C VAL A 958 56.97 -1.99 -1.19
N LYS A 959 57.91 -2.70 -0.58
CA LYS A 959 58.34 -2.42 0.79
C LYS A 959 59.28 -1.24 0.82
N THR A 960 59.08 -0.33 1.77
CA THR A 960 59.84 0.92 1.86
C THR A 960 60.24 1.25 3.29
N ASP A 961 61.35 1.95 3.46
CA ASP A 961 61.81 2.40 4.77
C ASP A 961 62.51 3.77 4.67
N MET A 962 62.65 4.48 5.79
CA MET A 962 63.37 5.75 5.86
C MET A 962 64.41 5.72 6.96
N LEU A 963 65.67 5.95 6.59
CA LEU A 963 66.81 5.81 7.47
C LEU A 963 67.42 7.18 7.81
N ILE A 964 67.94 7.31 9.02
CA ILE A 964 68.70 8.48 9.49
C ILE A 964 70.14 8.06 9.74
N ASN A 965 71.09 8.60 8.96
CA ASN A 965 72.51 8.21 9.02
C ASN A 965 72.76 6.69 8.90
N GLY A 966 71.87 5.97 8.22
CA GLY A 966 71.93 4.52 8.05
C GLY A 966 71.22 3.71 9.15
N ASP A 967 70.60 4.38 10.11
CA ASP A 967 69.77 3.77 11.15
C ASP A 967 68.30 3.68 10.71
N THR A 968 67.64 2.55 10.94
CA THR A 968 66.22 2.32 10.60
C THR A 968 65.25 2.76 11.70
N THR A 969 65.76 3.23 12.84
CA THR A 969 64.98 3.66 14.01
C THR A 969 64.01 2.62 14.57
N SER A 970 64.17 1.35 14.16
CA SER A 970 63.22 0.28 14.45
C SER A 970 63.30 -0.29 15.88
N ASP A 971 64.45 -0.14 16.56
CA ASP A 971 64.68 -0.62 17.92
C ASP A 971 64.98 0.51 18.92
N HIS A 972 65.17 1.75 18.45
CA HIS A 972 65.32 2.94 19.26
C HIS A 972 65.02 4.23 18.46
N VAL A 973 64.76 5.34 19.16
CA VAL A 973 64.67 6.68 18.56
C VAL A 973 66.09 7.22 18.29
N TYR A 974 66.32 7.79 17.10
CA TYR A 974 67.61 8.39 16.76
C TYR A 974 67.83 9.71 17.53
N GLU A 975 68.82 9.75 18.42
CA GLU A 975 69.17 10.95 19.20
C GLU A 975 70.13 11.87 18.42
N ALA A 976 69.77 13.15 18.26
CA ALA A 976 70.60 14.16 17.61
C ALA A 976 70.82 15.39 18.48
N LYS A 977 72.02 15.98 18.42
CA LYS A 977 72.38 17.21 19.12
C LYS A 977 72.35 18.41 18.19
N LYS A 978 72.22 19.60 18.78
CA LYS A 978 72.37 20.88 18.07
C LYS A 978 73.72 20.91 17.34
N GLY A 979 73.70 21.28 16.07
CA GLY A 979 74.87 21.32 15.20
C GLY A 979 75.18 20.01 14.47
N ASP A 980 74.56 18.87 14.83
CA ASP A 980 74.74 17.60 14.14
C ASP A 980 74.24 17.68 12.69
N THR A 981 74.83 16.86 11.82
CA THR A 981 74.38 16.71 10.43
C THR A 981 73.72 15.35 10.27
N LEU A 982 72.46 15.34 9.84
CA LEU A 982 71.62 14.17 9.62
C LEU A 982 71.45 13.94 8.12
N LYS A 983 71.69 12.71 7.68
CA LYS A 983 71.45 12.26 6.30
C LYS A 983 70.24 11.35 6.27
N PHE A 984 69.19 11.78 5.59
CA PHE A 984 67.99 10.97 5.39
C PHE A 984 68.12 10.16 4.10
N THR A 985 67.80 8.87 4.16
CA THR A 985 67.82 7.97 2.99
C THR A 985 66.53 7.18 2.94
N ALA A 986 65.78 7.27 1.84
CA ALA A 986 64.61 6.45 1.62
C ALA A 986 64.98 5.18 0.85
N GLN A 987 64.64 4.01 1.38
CA GLN A 987 64.85 2.72 0.75
C GLN A 987 63.55 2.17 0.17
N LEU A 988 63.64 1.52 -1.00
CA LEU A 988 62.54 0.81 -1.67
C LEU A 988 63.01 -0.56 -2.16
N ASP A 989 62.22 -1.60 -1.89
CA ASP A 989 62.39 -2.94 -2.47
C ASP A 989 61.74 -3.01 -3.86
N ALA A 990 62.57 -3.08 -4.90
CA ALA A 990 62.18 -3.17 -6.30
C ALA A 990 61.84 -4.59 -6.75
N THR A 991 62.03 -5.61 -5.89
CA THR A 991 61.78 -7.01 -6.25
C THR A 991 60.35 -7.26 -6.76
N PRO A 992 59.28 -6.71 -6.16
CA PRO A 992 57.91 -6.90 -6.65
C PRO A 992 57.70 -6.40 -8.09
N ILE A 993 58.41 -5.33 -8.49
CA ILE A 993 58.38 -4.78 -9.85
C ILE A 993 59.09 -5.72 -10.83
N GLN A 994 60.28 -6.20 -10.44
CA GLN A 994 61.05 -7.14 -11.24
C GLN A 994 60.31 -8.47 -11.45
N ASP A 995 59.65 -8.96 -10.40
CA ASP A 995 58.86 -10.19 -10.45
C ASP A 995 57.59 -10.02 -11.29
N GLN A 996 56.96 -8.85 -11.29
CA GLN A 996 55.84 -8.56 -12.19
C GLN A 996 56.28 -8.56 -13.66
N MET A 997 57.47 -8.03 -13.97
CA MET A 997 58.01 -8.13 -15.33
C MET A 997 58.26 -9.59 -15.74
N LYS A 998 58.80 -10.43 -14.85
CA LYS A 998 58.94 -11.88 -15.11
C LYS A 998 57.59 -12.58 -15.26
N ALA A 999 56.57 -12.19 -14.49
CA ALA A 999 55.23 -12.74 -14.60
C ALA A 999 54.60 -12.41 -15.97
N ILE A 1000 54.85 -11.22 -16.51
CA ILE A 1000 54.45 -10.84 -17.87
C ILE A 1000 55.12 -11.74 -18.92
N GLU A 1001 56.42 -12.04 -18.78
CA GLU A 1001 57.15 -12.97 -19.67
C GLU A 1001 56.48 -14.35 -19.69
N GLN A 1002 56.10 -14.86 -18.52
CA GLN A 1002 55.43 -16.15 -18.37
C GLN A 1002 54.00 -16.14 -18.92
N LYS A 1003 53.22 -15.08 -18.64
CA LYS A 1003 51.82 -14.93 -19.05
C LYS A 1003 51.66 -15.00 -20.57
N TYR A 1004 52.59 -14.41 -21.31
CA TYR A 1004 52.59 -14.42 -22.77
C TYR A 1004 53.46 -15.53 -23.37
N ASN A 1005 54.00 -16.44 -22.54
CA ASN A 1005 54.81 -17.57 -22.93
C ASN A 1005 55.96 -17.17 -23.89
N ILE A 1006 56.64 -16.07 -23.56
CA ILE A 1006 57.66 -15.45 -24.41
C ILE A 1006 58.96 -16.25 -24.30
N ASP A 1007 59.46 -16.75 -25.43
CA ASP A 1007 60.77 -17.41 -25.51
C ASP A 1007 61.90 -16.40 -25.26
N PRO A 1008 62.79 -16.61 -24.26
CA PRO A 1008 63.89 -15.70 -23.96
C PRO A 1008 64.84 -15.43 -25.14
N SER A 1009 64.95 -16.34 -26.11
CA SER A 1009 65.75 -16.15 -27.33
C SER A 1009 65.16 -15.12 -28.30
N ARG A 1010 63.96 -14.60 -28.04
CA ARG A 1010 63.21 -13.68 -28.91
C ARG A 1010 62.92 -12.32 -28.29
N TYR A 1011 63.47 -12.00 -27.11
CA TYR A 1011 63.24 -10.70 -26.47
C TYR A 1011 63.70 -9.50 -27.30
N ASP A 1012 64.70 -9.68 -28.17
CA ASP A 1012 65.21 -8.66 -29.09
C ASP A 1012 64.26 -8.36 -30.26
N GLN A 1013 63.29 -9.24 -30.54
CA GLN A 1013 62.32 -9.11 -31.63
C GLN A 1013 61.02 -8.39 -31.21
N ILE A 1014 60.86 -8.09 -29.92
CA ILE A 1014 59.67 -7.41 -29.39
C ILE A 1014 59.96 -5.90 -29.37
N SER A 1015 59.40 -5.16 -30.33
CA SER A 1015 59.58 -3.71 -30.41
C SER A 1015 58.73 -2.98 -29.39
N ILE A 1016 59.27 -1.89 -28.84
CA ILE A 1016 58.58 -1.01 -27.89
C ILE A 1016 58.36 0.34 -28.57
N HIS A 1017 57.13 0.87 -28.51
CA HIS A 1017 56.76 2.10 -29.23
C HIS A 1017 56.51 3.30 -28.33
N ASP A 1018 56.09 3.11 -27.06
CA ASP A 1018 55.66 4.19 -26.17
C ASP A 1018 55.99 3.85 -24.70
N LEU A 1019 57.21 4.14 -24.25
CA LEU A 1019 57.76 3.68 -22.96
C LEU A 1019 58.15 4.81 -21.98
N GLY A 1020 58.49 6.00 -22.49
CA GLY A 1020 59.27 7.01 -21.77
C GLY A 1020 58.55 7.72 -20.61
N PRO A 1021 57.83 8.83 -20.85
CA PRO A 1021 57.23 9.66 -19.79
C PRO A 1021 56.08 8.97 -19.03
N GLN A 1022 55.73 7.75 -19.41
CA GLN A 1022 54.66 6.96 -18.80
C GLN A 1022 55.17 6.00 -17.71
N CYS A 1023 56.49 5.83 -17.58
CA CYS A 1023 57.13 5.02 -16.53
C CYS A 1023 57.82 5.90 -15.48
N THR A 1024 57.23 6.04 -14.29
CA THR A 1024 57.73 6.95 -13.25
C THR A 1024 57.62 6.38 -11.83
N PHE A 1025 58.49 6.86 -10.95
CA PHE A 1025 58.27 6.87 -9.51
C PHE A 1025 57.95 8.30 -9.07
N THR A 1026 56.95 8.47 -8.21
CA THR A 1026 56.63 9.73 -7.54
C THR A 1026 56.78 9.54 -6.04
N THR A 1027 57.63 10.33 -5.41
CA THR A 1027 57.88 10.25 -3.96
C THR A 1027 57.61 11.59 -3.32
N THR A 1028 56.94 11.59 -2.17
CA THR A 1028 56.80 12.81 -1.34
C THR A 1028 57.57 12.64 -0.04
N PHE A 1029 58.21 13.72 0.42
CA PHE A 1029 58.81 13.80 1.75
C PHE A 1029 58.29 15.02 2.48
N THR A 1030 57.84 14.84 3.71
CA THR A 1030 57.32 15.91 4.56
C THR A 1030 58.11 15.95 5.85
N VAL A 1031 58.59 17.15 6.19
CA VAL A 1031 59.34 17.42 7.41
C VAL A 1031 58.51 18.29 8.37
N PRO A 1032 58.76 18.24 9.69
CA PRO A 1032 58.02 19.05 10.65
C PRO A 1032 58.40 20.53 10.55
N ASP A 1033 57.59 21.42 11.13
CA ASP A 1033 57.77 22.87 11.03
C ASP A 1033 59.16 23.36 11.48
N ALA A 1034 59.75 22.71 12.48
CA ALA A 1034 61.11 23.03 12.96
C ALA A 1034 62.22 22.77 11.92
N MET A 1035 61.92 22.02 10.87
CA MET A 1035 62.82 21.73 9.73
C MET A 1035 62.40 22.50 8.46
N ALA A 1036 61.54 23.52 8.57
CA ALA A 1036 61.14 24.32 7.43
C ALA A 1036 62.37 24.94 6.72
N GLY A 1037 62.47 24.75 5.40
CA GLY A 1037 63.61 25.19 4.59
C GLY A 1037 64.75 24.17 4.46
N TYR A 1038 64.60 22.95 4.99
CA TYR A 1038 65.53 21.84 4.78
C TYR A 1038 65.50 21.27 3.35
N LEU A 1039 64.30 21.14 2.77
CA LEU A 1039 64.11 20.55 1.44
C LEU A 1039 64.35 21.59 0.34
N THR A 1040 64.77 21.13 -0.86
CA THR A 1040 65.08 21.99 -2.01
C THR A 1040 64.26 21.56 -3.24
N ASP A 1041 64.08 22.45 -4.20
CA ASP A 1041 63.55 22.13 -5.54
C ASP A 1041 64.68 21.84 -6.56
N ASN A 1042 65.94 21.78 -6.10
CA ASN A 1042 67.09 21.49 -6.92
C ASN A 1042 67.33 19.98 -6.98
N VAL A 1043 66.98 19.39 -8.13
CA VAL A 1043 67.12 17.94 -8.42
C VAL A 1043 68.54 17.41 -8.13
N ALA A 1044 69.59 18.20 -8.32
CA ALA A 1044 70.98 17.76 -8.11
C ALA A 1044 71.32 17.44 -6.64
N ASP A 1045 70.51 17.90 -5.69
CA ASP A 1045 70.71 17.62 -4.26
C ASP A 1045 70.11 16.26 -3.84
N TYR A 1046 69.37 15.60 -4.74
CA TYR A 1046 68.78 14.28 -4.53
C TYR A 1046 69.52 13.23 -5.32
N LYS A 1047 69.94 12.15 -4.65
CA LYS A 1047 70.76 11.10 -5.29
C LYS A 1047 70.07 9.75 -5.22
N LEU A 1048 69.60 9.27 -6.38
CA LEU A 1048 69.10 7.91 -6.54
C LEU A 1048 70.28 6.96 -6.80
N THR A 1049 70.34 5.87 -6.04
CA THR A 1049 71.33 4.80 -6.19
C THR A 1049 70.66 3.43 -6.22
N GLY A 1050 71.37 2.42 -6.72
CA GLY A 1050 70.83 1.07 -6.93
C GLY A 1050 70.24 0.84 -8.33
N THR A 1051 70.11 1.87 -9.17
CA THR A 1051 69.69 1.71 -10.57
C THR A 1051 70.43 2.67 -11.50
N ASN A 1052 70.65 2.24 -12.74
CA ASN A 1052 71.05 3.12 -13.85
C ASN A 1052 69.88 3.44 -14.78
N ALA A 1053 68.71 2.80 -14.59
CA ALA A 1053 67.59 2.87 -15.51
C ALA A 1053 66.72 4.14 -15.32
N PHE A 1054 66.71 4.72 -14.11
CA PHE A 1054 65.90 5.90 -13.77
C PHE A 1054 66.79 7.09 -13.39
N ASP A 1055 66.33 8.29 -13.74
CA ASP A 1055 66.89 9.56 -13.26
C ASP A 1055 65.85 10.32 -12.43
N VAL A 1056 66.27 11.08 -11.42
CA VAL A 1056 65.42 12.11 -10.80
C VAL A 1056 65.28 13.24 -11.81
N THR A 1057 64.06 13.52 -12.26
CA THR A 1057 63.80 14.47 -13.35
C THR A 1057 63.10 15.74 -12.87
N ASN A 1058 62.43 15.69 -11.73
CA ASN A 1058 61.69 16.83 -11.20
C ASN A 1058 61.67 16.84 -9.66
N ALA A 1059 61.68 18.04 -9.07
CA ALA A 1059 61.53 18.28 -7.64
C ALA A 1059 60.64 19.53 -7.44
N VAL A 1060 59.53 19.38 -6.72
CA VAL A 1060 58.55 20.47 -6.51
C VAL A 1060 58.30 20.66 -5.03
N LEU A 1061 58.56 21.86 -4.52
CA LEU A 1061 58.24 22.23 -3.14
C LEU A 1061 56.78 22.64 -3.00
N SER A 1062 56.18 22.26 -1.88
CA SER A 1062 54.83 22.62 -1.48
C SER A 1062 54.75 22.82 0.03
N ASN A 1063 53.56 23.18 0.54
CA ASN A 1063 53.30 23.37 1.96
C ASN A 1063 54.30 24.34 2.65
N GLY A 1064 54.59 25.47 2.00
CA GLY A 1064 55.55 26.46 2.51
C GLY A 1064 57.00 25.97 2.58
N GLY A 1065 57.39 25.00 1.75
CA GLY A 1065 58.75 24.42 1.72
C GLY A 1065 58.96 23.25 2.69
N LYS A 1066 57.87 22.73 3.30
CA LYS A 1066 57.91 21.59 4.23
C LYS A 1066 57.72 20.24 3.55
N THR A 1067 57.23 20.23 2.31
CA THR A 1067 57.02 19.02 1.54
C THR A 1067 57.70 19.16 0.18
N VAL A 1068 58.46 18.14 -0.24
CA VAL A 1068 58.98 18.02 -1.61
C VAL A 1068 58.34 16.81 -2.28
N THR A 1069 57.91 17.00 -3.53
CA THR A 1069 57.49 15.93 -4.43
C THR A 1069 58.56 15.72 -5.49
N LEU A 1070 59.14 14.53 -5.54
CA LEU A 1070 60.17 14.12 -6.49
C LEU A 1070 59.56 13.20 -7.54
N THR A 1071 59.91 13.41 -8.80
CA THR A 1071 59.59 12.49 -9.89
C THR A 1071 60.89 11.87 -10.41
N MET A 1072 60.94 10.55 -10.45
CA MET A 1072 61.98 9.80 -11.14
C MET A 1072 61.39 9.15 -12.40
N THR A 1073 62.05 9.31 -13.54
CA THR A 1073 61.55 8.84 -14.83
C THR A 1073 62.50 7.82 -15.44
N LEU A 1074 61.96 6.80 -16.10
CA LEU A 1074 62.74 5.83 -16.85
C LEU A 1074 63.49 6.54 -17.99
N LYS A 1075 64.78 6.23 -18.15
CA LYS A 1075 65.60 6.77 -19.25
C LYS A 1075 65.02 6.36 -20.61
N SER A 1076 65.10 7.27 -21.57
CA SER A 1076 64.79 6.96 -22.96
C SER A 1076 65.90 6.11 -23.59
N GLY A 1077 65.60 5.45 -24.71
CA GLY A 1077 66.59 4.70 -25.50
C GLY A 1077 66.41 3.19 -25.55
N TYR A 1078 65.42 2.63 -24.84
CA TYR A 1078 65.04 1.21 -24.97
C TYR A 1078 64.09 1.04 -26.16
N THR A 1079 64.57 0.38 -27.22
CA THR A 1079 63.82 0.19 -28.47
C THR A 1079 63.18 -1.19 -28.58
N ASN A 1080 63.67 -2.16 -27.80
CA ASN A 1080 63.15 -3.51 -27.73
C ASN A 1080 63.07 -4.02 -26.28
N TYR A 1081 62.33 -5.12 -26.09
CA TYR A 1081 62.11 -5.71 -24.76
C TYR A 1081 63.39 -6.22 -24.09
N ALA A 1082 64.35 -6.76 -24.84
CA ALA A 1082 65.61 -7.24 -24.27
C ALA A 1082 66.40 -6.13 -23.57
N GLU A 1083 66.48 -4.94 -24.18
CA GLU A 1083 67.17 -3.78 -23.61
C GLU A 1083 66.50 -3.29 -22.31
N LEU A 1084 65.17 -3.18 -22.31
CA LEU A 1084 64.40 -2.74 -21.15
C LEU A 1084 64.47 -3.76 -20.00
N ARG A 1085 64.29 -5.04 -20.33
CA ARG A 1085 64.38 -6.14 -19.37
C ARG A 1085 65.74 -6.15 -18.68
N LYS A 1086 66.83 -6.00 -19.45
CA LYS A 1086 68.19 -5.94 -18.90
C LYS A 1086 68.34 -4.78 -17.91
N ALA A 1087 67.86 -3.60 -18.27
CA ALA A 1087 67.96 -2.42 -17.41
C ALA A 1087 67.19 -2.56 -16.09
N ILE A 1088 66.00 -3.17 -16.11
CA ILE A 1088 65.13 -3.28 -14.92
C ILE A 1088 65.40 -4.55 -14.10
N ILE A 1089 65.65 -5.70 -14.72
CA ILE A 1089 65.82 -6.98 -14.01
C ILE A 1089 67.30 -7.25 -13.72
N ASP A 1090 68.19 -7.01 -14.67
CA ASP A 1090 69.58 -7.48 -14.56
C ASP A 1090 70.51 -6.39 -13.97
N GLU A 1091 70.23 -5.11 -14.22
CA GLU A 1091 71.10 -3.97 -13.85
C GLU A 1091 70.58 -3.12 -12.68
N THR A 1092 69.31 -3.29 -12.28
CA THR A 1092 68.72 -2.61 -11.11
C THR A 1092 68.81 -3.53 -9.89
N GLN A 1093 69.35 -3.02 -8.80
CA GLN A 1093 69.46 -3.74 -7.53
C GLN A 1093 68.08 -3.95 -6.88
N PRO A 1094 67.90 -5.03 -6.09
CA PRO A 1094 66.66 -5.25 -5.36
C PRO A 1094 66.30 -4.11 -4.40
N LYS A 1095 67.30 -3.42 -3.82
CA LYS A 1095 67.09 -2.24 -2.98
C LYS A 1095 67.53 -0.98 -3.71
N LEU A 1096 66.62 -0.03 -3.84
CA LEU A 1096 66.89 1.32 -4.34
C LEU A 1096 66.97 2.28 -3.17
N GLU A 1097 67.93 3.21 -3.21
CA GLU A 1097 68.10 4.20 -2.16
C GLU A 1097 68.07 5.61 -2.75
N LEU A 1098 67.22 6.46 -2.20
CA LEU A 1098 67.14 7.88 -2.51
C LEU A 1098 67.67 8.69 -1.34
N GLU A 1099 68.85 9.28 -1.52
CA GLU A 1099 69.46 10.17 -0.54
C GLU A 1099 68.86 11.58 -0.67
N LEU A 1100 68.42 12.13 0.46
CA LEU A 1100 67.97 13.51 0.58
C LEU A 1100 69.17 14.44 0.89
N PRO A 1101 69.01 15.77 0.73
CA PRO A 1101 69.99 16.76 1.18
C PRO A 1101 70.40 16.53 2.65
N ALA A 1102 71.60 16.94 3.07
CA ALA A 1102 72.00 16.80 4.46
C ALA A 1102 71.34 17.88 5.34
N TYR A 1103 70.66 17.49 6.41
CA TYR A 1103 70.05 18.41 7.38
C TYR A 1103 71.04 18.75 8.49
N LYS A 1104 71.28 20.05 8.76
CA LYS A 1104 72.03 20.47 9.94
C LYS A 1104 71.07 20.90 11.05
N VAL A 1105 71.12 20.23 12.20
CA VAL A 1105 70.26 20.54 13.35
C VAL A 1105 70.57 21.96 13.85
N PRO A 1106 69.61 22.89 13.84
CA PRO A 1106 69.87 24.28 14.18
C PRO A 1106 70.08 24.47 15.68
N GLU A 1107 70.85 25.48 16.06
CA GLU A 1107 71.06 25.86 17.48
C GLU A 1107 69.75 26.25 18.19
N SER A 1108 68.74 26.65 17.42
CA SER A 1108 67.39 26.97 17.90
C SER A 1108 66.49 25.76 18.12
N ALA A 1109 66.92 24.53 17.83
CA ALA A 1109 66.12 23.33 18.07
C ALA A 1109 65.75 23.18 19.55
N ALA A 1110 64.53 22.72 19.84
CA ALA A 1110 64.09 22.49 21.21
C ALA A 1110 64.72 21.20 21.74
N THR A 1111 65.24 21.24 22.97
CA THR A 1111 65.76 20.04 23.66
C THR A 1111 64.61 19.09 23.98
N ASP A 1112 64.88 17.78 24.03
CA ASP A 1112 63.92 16.74 24.42
C ASP A 1112 62.60 16.77 23.62
N THR A 1113 62.68 17.11 22.32
CA THR A 1113 61.52 17.20 21.42
C THR A 1113 61.65 16.17 20.30
N ASN A 1114 60.60 15.36 20.12
CA ASN A 1114 60.54 14.40 19.02
C ASN A 1114 60.13 15.09 17.71
N TYR A 1115 60.87 14.81 16.64
CA TYR A 1115 60.58 15.29 15.29
C TYR A 1115 60.32 14.08 14.39
N SER A 1116 59.21 14.09 13.66
CA SER A 1116 58.85 13.02 12.73
C SER A 1116 58.93 13.52 11.30
N VAL A 1117 59.68 12.80 10.47
CA VAL A 1117 59.69 12.95 9.02
C VAL A 1117 58.86 11.82 8.44
N SER A 1118 58.09 12.09 7.39
CA SER A 1118 57.31 11.06 6.70
C SER A 1118 57.52 11.14 5.19
N GLY A 1119 57.28 10.03 4.51
CA GLY A 1119 57.31 10.00 3.06
C GLY A 1119 56.34 8.97 2.48
N THR A 1120 56.01 9.17 1.21
CA THR A 1120 55.22 8.22 0.41
C THR A 1120 55.91 7.99 -0.91
N VAL A 1121 55.70 6.84 -1.52
CA VAL A 1121 56.15 6.56 -2.89
C VAL A 1121 55.08 5.79 -3.64
N SER A 1122 54.92 6.11 -4.91
CA SER A 1122 54.13 5.33 -5.85
C SER A 1122 54.83 5.33 -7.20
N GLY A 1123 54.40 4.45 -8.10
CA GLY A 1123 54.88 4.49 -9.47
C GLY A 1123 54.01 3.72 -10.43
N THR A 1124 54.30 3.95 -11.70
CA THR A 1124 53.59 3.38 -12.83
C THR A 1124 54.60 2.88 -13.84
N PHE A 1125 54.30 1.75 -14.47
CA PHE A 1125 54.99 1.25 -15.64
C PHE A 1125 53.96 1.00 -16.74
N LEU A 1126 54.19 1.59 -17.90
CA LEU A 1126 53.39 1.40 -19.10
C LEU A 1126 54.30 1.31 -20.31
N ALA A 1127 54.19 0.21 -21.05
CA ALA A 1127 54.91 -0.03 -22.28
C ALA A 1127 53.98 -0.65 -23.33
N HIS A 1128 53.95 -0.05 -24.52
CA HIS A 1128 53.29 -0.62 -25.69
C HIS A 1128 54.28 -1.49 -26.47
N VAL A 1129 53.97 -2.78 -26.61
CA VAL A 1129 54.84 -3.75 -27.29
C VAL A 1129 54.15 -4.47 -28.43
N ASN A 1130 54.90 -4.80 -29.48
CA ASN A 1130 54.40 -5.65 -30.56
C ASN A 1130 54.94 -7.08 -30.39
N LEU A 1131 54.03 -8.02 -30.14
CA LEU A 1131 54.32 -9.45 -30.09
C LEU A 1131 53.84 -10.11 -31.39
N GLY A 1132 54.68 -10.08 -32.42
CA GLY A 1132 54.28 -10.47 -33.78
C GLY A 1132 53.34 -9.42 -34.41
N ASN A 1133 52.17 -9.85 -34.91
CA ASN A 1133 51.16 -8.94 -35.48
C ASN A 1133 50.15 -8.42 -34.44
N HIS A 1134 50.38 -8.70 -33.15
CA HIS A 1134 49.47 -8.31 -32.08
C HIS A 1134 50.15 -7.26 -31.19
N GLN A 1135 49.52 -6.10 -31.08
CA GLN A 1135 49.89 -5.10 -30.08
C GLN A 1135 49.42 -5.58 -28.70
N LYS A 1136 50.31 -5.47 -27.71
CA LYS A 1136 50.04 -5.80 -26.31
C LYS A 1136 50.55 -4.68 -25.42
N ASP A 1137 49.84 -4.44 -24.34
CA ASP A 1137 50.20 -3.42 -23.36
C ASP A 1137 50.74 -4.12 -22.11
N PHE A 1138 51.91 -3.69 -21.66
CA PHE A 1138 52.49 -4.06 -20.37
C PHE A 1138 52.24 -2.90 -19.41
N ALA A 1139 51.24 -3.06 -18.55
CA ALA A 1139 50.79 -2.01 -17.63
C ALA A 1139 50.70 -2.54 -16.20
N PHE A 1140 51.43 -1.92 -15.27
CA PHE A 1140 51.29 -2.19 -13.84
C PHE A 1140 51.69 -0.96 -13.01
N THR A 1141 51.18 -0.87 -11.78
CA THR A 1141 51.44 0.22 -10.84
C THR A 1141 51.94 -0.33 -9.52
N TRP A 1142 52.55 0.52 -8.69
CA TRP A 1142 52.94 0.16 -7.34
C TRP A 1142 52.80 1.30 -6.34
N SER A 1143 52.65 0.94 -5.06
CA SER A 1143 52.65 1.86 -3.93
C SER A 1143 53.54 1.37 -2.79
N GLY A 1144 54.20 2.32 -2.12
CA GLY A 1144 55.09 2.06 -1.00
C GLY A 1144 54.32 1.73 0.27
N VAL A 1145 54.70 0.62 0.90
CA VAL A 1145 54.21 0.19 2.21
C VAL A 1145 55.40 0.08 3.14
N GLN A 1146 55.32 0.71 4.31
CA GLN A 1146 56.36 0.65 5.34
C GLN A 1146 56.78 -0.80 5.59
N ASP A 1147 58.09 -1.09 5.51
CA ASP A 1147 58.66 -2.37 5.88
C ASP A 1147 58.44 -2.56 7.39
N PRO A 1148 57.74 -3.63 7.83
CA PRO A 1148 57.54 -3.90 9.24
C PRO A 1148 58.85 -3.98 10.05
N ALA A 1149 59.96 -4.39 9.43
CA ALA A 1149 61.26 -4.47 10.09
C ALA A 1149 61.95 -3.11 10.26
N GLY A 1150 61.55 -2.09 9.50
CA GLY A 1150 62.05 -0.71 9.59
C GLY A 1150 61.07 0.24 10.30
N LYS A 1151 59.98 -0.27 10.86
CA LYS A 1151 58.99 0.58 11.53
C LYS A 1151 59.58 1.15 12.82
N ASP A 1152 59.54 2.48 12.95
CA ASP A 1152 60.00 3.21 14.14
C ASP A 1152 59.54 2.58 15.46
N SER A 1153 60.48 2.43 16.40
CA SER A 1153 60.16 2.20 17.80
C SER A 1153 59.61 3.51 18.39
N VAL A 1154 58.41 3.45 18.97
CA VAL A 1154 57.75 4.63 19.57
C VAL A 1154 58.14 4.79 21.03
#